data_AF-R5GI44-F1
#
_entry.id   AF-R5GI44-F1
#
_cell.length_a   1.000
_cell.length_b   1.000
_cell.length_c   1.000
_cell.angle_alpha   90.00
_cell.angle_beta   90.00
_cell.angle_gamma   90.00
#
_symmetry.space_group_name_H-M   'P 1'
#
loop_
_entity.id
_entity.type
_entity.pdbx_description
1 polymer ?
#
loop_
_entity_poly.entity_id
_entity_poly.type
_entity_poly.pdbx_seq_one_letter_code
_entity_poly.pdbx_strand_id
1 'polypeptide(L)'
;MLSKEMTEELGSCIAKQFPDEGVYRISRVEEWLSTNGYTLEKLGLSDFHQLIAAAPELFGTPRYNQDTYVIVKRCRNSEEHGHPADSFFGSKSINLNDDIIEMSQQSLYALTKVLGSGLSVQEMKQEIYDSFTRARDSGKLDFMSDRYTFPIAYCSDGYLVNGIITKNLSPRGKSLYFSFEKTNIFSSTALELRRPSPEAAEITREDKAEIYRLLTANFPFDVPQHMAAVSKLLSDNHIDRSRYGFYKMKDMLSQIDFLELNDVVLGGVPQVMVTLRRSPDFTASTYDPSRIWQRSDDRAYVSHADRYIRPETASFESHQAAPVVPAAPLEEFCNLPPKPLLILTQFLERCGIRRSMTDIKQDLSDDFSAARSENRLRFYDGKMIFPCRWMRSDGTHVEITLKPSTYEGRPWFLSFVDTLSRDPAQRAVQPGKRLENFAFLGSWSAFLSELSDKALAENWDFVGSAQKDNHILIQYIKYTFYRLVREDKVCVSSDKQFACFNTGLVDKHYDDIYACFMPNDPDSETEWKFSGFCTAASGALGKQVVNYFSPLPQPPVYFNKGEQLFYDVSRQLLTDFDHIIIDNISRLPVQFLCDQFNDCPEARQLAEELRTADHRRQYDIYEQLKKIVTDNTRLFIRIQNRLKDSIELAKKRVSRNYKTAIPSYYPKRNTMSLMLPLCLLDEEKPDIALVVEQTASGNYQGQTILTLSQAYVDARLLCQLNSEWLTTNIRTDDIDDATEDITAE
;
A
#
# COMPACT_ATOMS: atom_id res chain seq x y z
N MET A 1 -18.59 -41.32 32.46
CA MET A 1 -18.25 -39.91 32.67
C MET A 1 -16.79 -39.84 33.04
N LEU A 2 -16.03 -38.96 32.40
CA LEU A 2 -14.62 -38.73 32.72
C LEU A 2 -14.50 -38.06 34.10
N SER A 3 -13.35 -38.22 34.78
CA SER A 3 -13.12 -37.50 36.02
C SER A 3 -13.02 -36.00 35.75
N LYS A 4 -13.40 -35.17 36.72
CA LYS A 4 -13.38 -33.70 36.57
C LYS A 4 -12.00 -33.16 36.18
N GLU A 5 -10.95 -33.73 36.77
CA GLU A 5 -9.55 -33.41 36.48
C GLU A 5 -9.17 -33.79 35.03
N MET A 6 -9.59 -34.95 34.55
CA MET A 6 -9.34 -35.39 33.17
C MET A 6 -10.12 -34.54 32.14
N THR A 7 -11.35 -34.13 32.47
CA THR A 7 -12.13 -33.19 31.65
C THR A 7 -11.43 -31.83 31.56
N GLU A 8 -10.89 -31.32 32.66
CA GLU A 8 -10.15 -30.04 32.67
C GLU A 8 -8.85 -30.13 31.85
N GLU A 9 -8.12 -31.24 31.96
CA GLU A 9 -6.93 -31.52 31.13
C GLU A 9 -7.27 -31.62 29.64
N LEU A 10 -8.31 -32.37 29.28
CA LEU A 10 -8.79 -32.49 27.89
C LEU A 10 -9.24 -31.12 27.37
N GLY A 11 -9.96 -30.34 28.17
CA GLY A 11 -10.40 -28.99 27.82
C GLY A 11 -9.22 -28.06 27.52
N SER A 12 -8.17 -28.12 28.34
CA SER A 12 -6.93 -27.36 28.11
C SER A 12 -6.19 -27.83 26.85
N CYS A 13 -6.12 -29.15 26.62
CA CYS A 13 -5.49 -29.74 25.44
C CYS A 13 -6.24 -29.37 24.14
N ILE A 14 -7.58 -29.34 24.19
CA ILE A 14 -8.43 -29.00 23.05
C ILE A 14 -8.34 -27.49 22.77
N ALA A 15 -8.39 -26.63 23.79
CA ALA A 15 -8.30 -25.18 23.63
C ALA A 15 -7.01 -24.73 22.93
N LYS A 16 -5.91 -25.50 23.05
CA LYS A 16 -4.64 -25.23 22.34
C LYS A 16 -4.75 -25.32 20.81
N GLN A 17 -5.71 -26.08 20.28
CA GLN A 17 -5.87 -26.32 18.83
C GLN A 17 -7.25 -25.93 18.29
N PHE A 18 -8.25 -25.87 19.17
CA PHE A 18 -9.64 -25.53 18.89
C PHE A 18 -10.14 -24.49 19.92
N PRO A 19 -9.64 -23.24 19.85
CA PRO A 19 -9.92 -22.20 20.85
C PRO A 19 -11.32 -21.58 20.71
N ASP A 20 -11.92 -21.68 19.52
CA ASP A 20 -13.25 -21.15 19.22
C ASP A 20 -14.32 -22.25 19.30
N GLU A 21 -15.52 -21.87 19.74
CA GLU A 21 -16.67 -22.77 19.68
C GLU A 21 -17.11 -22.95 18.23
N GLY A 22 -17.11 -24.19 17.75
CA GLY A 22 -17.32 -24.45 16.32
C GLY A 22 -17.52 -25.93 15.99
N VAL A 23 -17.87 -26.21 14.73
CA VAL A 23 -18.07 -27.56 14.19
C VAL A 23 -16.79 -28.04 13.52
N TYR A 24 -16.20 -29.12 14.03
CA TYR A 24 -14.95 -29.71 13.57
C TYR A 24 -15.13 -31.17 13.14
N ARG A 25 -14.24 -31.69 12.28
CA ARG A 25 -14.27 -33.11 11.92
C ARG A 25 -13.81 -33.98 13.08
N ILE A 26 -14.54 -35.05 13.36
CA ILE A 26 -14.23 -36.02 14.42
C ILE A 26 -12.80 -36.55 14.28
N SER A 27 -12.42 -37.00 13.08
CA SER A 27 -11.09 -37.57 12.82
C SER A 27 -9.94 -36.63 13.21
N ARG A 28 -10.13 -35.31 13.08
CA ARG A 28 -9.11 -34.30 13.38
C ARG A 28 -8.98 -34.03 14.87
N VAL A 29 -10.11 -33.97 15.57
CA VAL A 29 -10.09 -33.82 17.04
C VAL A 29 -9.52 -35.08 17.68
N GLU A 30 -9.87 -36.25 17.17
CA GLU A 30 -9.34 -37.54 17.60
C GLU A 30 -7.83 -37.69 17.36
N GLU A 31 -7.35 -37.27 16.19
CA GLU A 31 -5.91 -37.26 15.84
C GLU A 31 -5.12 -36.31 16.75
N TRP A 32 -5.65 -35.11 17.01
CA TRP A 32 -5.01 -34.14 17.91
C TRP A 32 -4.90 -34.66 19.34
N LEU A 33 -5.99 -35.22 19.88
CA LEU A 33 -6.00 -35.81 21.22
C LEU A 33 -5.02 -36.98 21.30
N SER A 34 -4.99 -37.84 20.29
CA SER A 34 -4.07 -38.98 20.22
C SER A 34 -2.60 -38.54 20.18
N THR A 35 -2.29 -37.49 19.40
CA THR A 35 -0.93 -36.93 19.28
C THR A 35 -0.45 -36.30 20.60
N ASN A 36 -1.37 -35.79 21.41
CA ASN A 36 -1.08 -35.24 22.74
C ASN A 36 -1.24 -36.28 23.87
N GLY A 37 -1.30 -37.58 23.52
CA GLY A 37 -1.27 -38.68 24.48
C GLY A 37 -2.63 -39.14 25.02
N TYR A 38 -3.73 -38.52 24.58
CA TYR A 38 -5.11 -38.84 24.96
C TYR A 38 -5.78 -39.71 23.88
N THR A 39 -5.32 -40.95 23.73
CA THR A 39 -5.97 -41.92 22.84
C THR A 39 -7.26 -42.45 23.46
N LEU A 40 -8.24 -42.82 22.62
CA LEU A 40 -9.51 -43.37 23.11
C LEU A 40 -9.32 -44.60 24.01
N GLU A 41 -8.34 -45.47 23.68
CA GLU A 41 -7.96 -46.62 24.50
C GLU A 41 -7.48 -46.23 25.91
N LYS A 42 -6.67 -45.16 26.03
CA LYS A 42 -6.19 -44.65 27.32
C LYS A 42 -7.28 -43.98 28.13
N LEU A 43 -8.28 -43.41 27.44
CA LEU A 43 -9.46 -42.82 28.06
C LEU A 43 -10.51 -43.89 28.44
N GLY A 44 -10.29 -45.16 28.08
CA GLY A 44 -11.21 -46.28 28.33
C GLY A 44 -12.47 -46.24 27.47
N LEU A 45 -12.40 -45.63 26.29
CA LEU A 45 -13.53 -45.40 25.38
C LEU A 45 -13.33 -46.19 24.09
N SER A 46 -14.41 -46.73 23.53
CA SER A 46 -14.34 -47.57 22.32
C SER A 46 -14.43 -46.76 21.02
N ASP A 47 -15.03 -45.58 21.08
CA ASP A 47 -15.27 -44.71 19.93
C ASP A 47 -15.39 -43.24 20.37
N PHE A 48 -15.26 -42.33 19.40
CA PHE A 48 -15.29 -40.90 19.68
C PHE A 48 -16.68 -40.39 20.11
N HIS A 49 -17.76 -41.08 19.76
CA HIS A 49 -19.11 -40.70 20.21
C HIS A 49 -19.30 -40.93 21.72
N GLN A 50 -18.66 -41.96 22.27
CA GLN A 50 -18.60 -42.16 23.72
C GLN A 50 -17.81 -41.04 24.41
N LEU A 51 -16.80 -40.46 23.76
CA LEU A 51 -16.09 -39.29 24.28
C LEU A 51 -17.00 -38.05 24.31
N ILE A 52 -17.78 -37.83 23.25
CA ILE A 52 -18.78 -36.75 23.20
C ILE A 52 -19.80 -36.88 24.34
N ALA A 53 -20.27 -38.10 24.60
CA ALA A 53 -21.20 -38.39 25.70
C ALA A 53 -20.55 -38.31 27.10
N ALA A 54 -19.25 -38.61 27.20
CA ALA A 54 -18.51 -38.62 28.46
C ALA A 54 -18.03 -37.24 28.92
N ALA A 55 -17.90 -36.28 27.99
CA ALA A 55 -17.52 -34.88 28.25
C ALA A 55 -18.46 -33.88 27.52
N PRO A 56 -19.75 -33.82 27.88
CA PRO A 56 -20.74 -32.96 27.22
C PRO A 56 -20.48 -31.44 27.43
N GLU A 57 -19.66 -31.08 28.40
CA GLU A 57 -19.14 -29.73 28.62
C GLU A 57 -18.12 -29.28 27.57
N LEU A 58 -17.38 -30.21 26.97
CA LEU A 58 -16.38 -29.93 25.92
C LEU A 58 -16.93 -30.15 24.51
N PHE A 59 -17.91 -31.04 24.37
CA PHE A 59 -18.40 -31.47 23.06
C PHE A 59 -19.92 -31.36 22.91
N GLY A 60 -20.38 -31.30 21.67
CA GLY A 60 -21.78 -31.38 21.27
C GLY A 60 -21.93 -32.04 19.91
N THR A 61 -23.15 -32.45 19.58
CA THR A 61 -23.47 -33.08 18.29
C THR A 61 -24.14 -32.07 17.35
N PRO A 62 -23.62 -31.89 16.12
CA PRO A 62 -24.24 -31.01 15.13
C PRO A 62 -25.59 -31.56 14.63
N ARG A 63 -26.44 -30.72 14.04
CA ARG A 63 -27.77 -31.14 13.54
C ARG A 63 -27.72 -32.05 12.30
N TYR A 64 -26.58 -32.12 11.61
CA TYR A 64 -26.34 -32.89 10.39
C TYR A 64 -24.92 -33.46 10.39
N ASN A 65 -24.70 -34.60 9.69
CA ASN A 65 -23.40 -35.28 9.57
C ASN A 65 -22.72 -35.62 10.91
N GLN A 66 -23.51 -36.12 11.87
CA GLN A 66 -23.06 -36.40 13.24
C GLN A 66 -21.93 -37.45 13.29
N ASP A 67 -21.87 -38.37 12.33
CA ASP A 67 -20.83 -39.41 12.24
C ASP A 67 -19.48 -38.87 11.76
N THR A 68 -19.44 -37.63 11.27
CA THR A 68 -18.22 -37.01 10.71
C THR A 68 -17.79 -35.76 11.45
N TYR A 69 -18.72 -35.08 12.14
CA TYR A 69 -18.46 -33.78 12.75
C TYR A 69 -18.93 -33.70 14.21
N VAL A 70 -18.19 -32.94 15.01
CA VAL A 70 -18.42 -32.66 16.43
C VAL A 70 -18.40 -31.16 16.68
N ILE A 71 -19.26 -30.67 17.57
CA ILE A 71 -19.18 -29.30 18.09
C ILE A 71 -18.18 -29.30 19.23
N VAL A 72 -17.12 -28.50 19.16
CA VAL A 72 -16.23 -28.23 20.30
C VAL A 72 -16.74 -26.96 20.98
N LYS A 73 -16.96 -27.02 22.30
CA LYS A 73 -17.50 -25.92 23.11
C LYS A 73 -16.39 -25.16 23.82
N ARG A 74 -16.60 -23.87 24.04
CA ARG A 74 -15.61 -23.01 24.71
C ARG A 74 -15.47 -23.39 26.18
N CYS A 75 -14.27 -23.82 26.58
CA CYS A 75 -13.97 -24.20 27.96
C CYS A 75 -13.89 -22.94 28.84
N ARG A 76 -14.69 -22.86 29.92
CA ARG A 76 -14.88 -21.62 30.72
C ARG A 76 -13.77 -21.29 31.73
N ASN A 77 -12.68 -22.07 31.79
CA ASN A 77 -11.69 -21.98 32.87
C ASN A 77 -10.25 -21.62 32.42
N SER A 78 -10.03 -21.02 31.24
CA SER A 78 -8.70 -20.49 30.91
C SER A 78 -8.68 -18.97 31.01
N GLU A 79 -7.91 -18.45 31.96
CA GLU A 79 -7.37 -17.08 31.92
C GLU A 79 -6.82 -16.79 30.52
N GLU A 80 -6.86 -15.54 30.07
CA GLU A 80 -6.45 -15.11 28.73
C GLU A 80 -5.11 -15.74 28.30
N HIS A 81 -5.16 -16.73 27.42
CA HIS A 81 -3.99 -17.23 26.72
C HIS A 81 -4.06 -16.72 25.28
N GLY A 82 -2.89 -16.35 24.75
CA GLY A 82 -2.71 -15.58 23.53
C GLY A 82 -3.25 -16.23 22.25
N HIS A 83 -2.77 -15.72 21.10
CA HIS A 83 -3.29 -16.07 19.80
C HIS A 83 -3.28 -17.59 19.57
N PRO A 84 -4.29 -18.19 18.91
CA PRO A 84 -4.34 -19.61 18.53
C PRO A 84 -3.12 -20.15 17.77
N ALA A 85 -2.23 -19.25 17.34
CA ALA A 85 -1.03 -19.57 16.59
C ALA A 85 0.25 -19.43 17.41
N ASP A 86 0.17 -18.97 18.66
CA ASP A 86 1.31 -18.88 19.58
C ASP A 86 1.96 -20.25 19.82
N SER A 87 1.20 -21.35 19.66
CA SER A 87 1.70 -22.72 19.72
C SER A 87 2.44 -23.18 18.45
N PHE A 88 2.23 -22.52 17.30
CA PHE A 88 2.90 -22.83 16.04
C PHE A 88 4.26 -22.11 15.94
N PHE A 89 4.39 -20.90 16.47
CA PHE A 89 5.64 -20.14 16.36
C PHE A 89 6.65 -20.56 17.45
N GLY A 90 7.89 -20.89 17.02
CA GLY A 90 8.96 -21.38 17.90
C GLY A 90 9.16 -22.91 17.93
N SER A 91 8.22 -23.71 17.41
CA SER A 91 8.42 -25.16 17.21
C SER A 91 8.72 -25.48 15.75
N LYS A 92 9.80 -26.23 15.48
CA LYS A 92 10.16 -26.67 14.11
C LYS A 92 9.27 -27.81 13.58
N SER A 93 8.17 -28.12 14.26
CA SER A 93 7.30 -29.28 14.02
C SER A 93 5.96 -28.94 13.35
N ILE A 94 5.83 -27.76 12.73
CA ILE A 94 4.58 -27.36 12.05
C ILE A 94 4.45 -28.11 10.73
N ASN A 95 3.26 -28.69 10.49
CA ASN A 95 2.82 -29.19 9.19
C ASN A 95 1.73 -28.27 8.64
N LEU A 96 2.03 -27.48 7.61
CA LEU A 96 1.05 -26.62 6.95
C LEU A 96 -0.03 -27.46 6.25
N ASN A 97 -1.29 -27.08 6.43
CA ASN A 97 -2.42 -27.68 5.75
C ASN A 97 -3.57 -26.69 5.63
N ASP A 98 -4.56 -27.04 4.82
CA ASP A 98 -5.74 -26.23 4.52
C ASP A 98 -6.53 -25.82 5.75
N ASP A 99 -6.36 -26.46 6.89
CA ASP A 99 -7.18 -26.20 8.06
C ASP A 99 -6.58 -25.16 9.01
N ILE A 100 -5.26 -24.95 8.96
CA ILE A 100 -4.55 -24.03 9.86
C ILE A 100 -4.10 -22.76 9.16
N ILE A 101 -4.02 -22.77 7.82
CA ILE A 101 -3.53 -21.64 7.04
C ILE A 101 -4.58 -21.10 6.07
N GLU A 102 -4.75 -19.79 6.11
CA GLU A 102 -5.55 -19.03 5.16
C GLU A 102 -4.67 -18.56 4.01
N MET A 103 -5.04 -18.96 2.80
CA MET A 103 -4.40 -18.54 1.55
C MET A 103 -5.47 -17.90 0.67
N SER A 104 -5.40 -16.59 0.46
CA SER A 104 -6.38 -15.90 -0.38
C SER A 104 -6.22 -16.32 -1.85
N GLN A 105 -7.33 -16.46 -2.59
CA GLN A 105 -7.27 -16.76 -4.03
C GLN A 105 -6.51 -15.68 -4.81
N GLN A 106 -6.58 -14.43 -4.36
CA GLN A 106 -5.84 -13.32 -4.95
C GLN A 106 -4.32 -13.48 -4.76
N SER A 107 -3.87 -13.87 -3.55
CA SER A 107 -2.45 -14.12 -3.26
C SER A 107 -1.91 -15.29 -4.06
N LEU A 108 -2.67 -16.40 -4.15
CA LEU A 108 -2.26 -17.57 -4.95
C LEU A 108 -2.21 -17.24 -6.45
N TYR A 109 -3.18 -16.49 -6.96
CA TYR A 109 -3.17 -16.05 -8.37
C TYR A 109 -2.03 -15.06 -8.65
N ALA A 110 -1.76 -14.12 -7.75
CA ALA A 110 -0.64 -13.20 -7.89
C ALA A 110 0.70 -13.95 -7.90
N LEU A 111 0.86 -14.96 -7.03
CA LEU A 111 2.08 -15.77 -6.99
C LEU A 111 2.31 -16.58 -8.27
N THR A 112 1.25 -17.16 -8.88
CA THR A 112 1.38 -17.84 -10.19
C THR A 112 1.82 -16.89 -11.30
N LYS A 113 1.37 -15.63 -11.28
CA LYS A 113 1.81 -14.60 -12.23
C LYS A 113 3.25 -14.16 -11.98
N VAL A 114 3.62 -13.95 -10.72
CA VAL A 114 4.96 -13.50 -10.34
C VAL A 114 6.00 -14.56 -10.68
N LEU A 115 5.75 -15.84 -10.36
CA LEU A 115 6.69 -16.92 -10.67
C LEU A 115 6.74 -17.26 -12.15
N GLY A 116 5.66 -17.03 -12.90
CA GLY A 116 5.60 -17.37 -14.33
C GLY A 116 5.74 -18.86 -14.61
N SER A 117 5.57 -19.72 -13.61
CA SER A 117 5.82 -21.17 -13.64
C SER A 117 4.75 -21.95 -14.42
N GLY A 118 3.64 -21.32 -14.79
CA GLY A 118 2.52 -21.97 -15.48
C GLY A 118 1.63 -22.84 -14.59
N LEU A 119 1.91 -22.90 -13.28
CA LEU A 119 1.13 -23.66 -12.31
C LEU A 119 -0.29 -23.08 -12.15
N SER A 120 -1.28 -23.96 -12.03
CA SER A 120 -2.62 -23.59 -11.59
C SER A 120 -2.63 -23.11 -10.13
N VAL A 121 -3.71 -22.47 -9.70
CA VAL A 121 -3.88 -22.02 -8.31
C VAL A 121 -3.81 -23.18 -7.31
N GLN A 122 -4.30 -24.37 -7.68
CA GLN A 122 -4.23 -25.56 -6.84
C GLN A 122 -2.81 -26.14 -6.78
N GLU A 123 -2.10 -26.21 -7.90
CA GLU A 123 -0.70 -26.66 -7.93
C GLU A 123 0.22 -25.69 -7.19
N MET A 124 -0.02 -24.37 -7.30
CA MET A 124 0.73 -23.38 -6.55
C MET A 124 0.53 -23.51 -5.04
N LYS A 125 -0.70 -23.83 -4.61
CA LYS A 125 -1.00 -24.10 -3.21
C LYS A 125 -0.20 -25.30 -2.69
N GLN A 126 -0.13 -26.37 -3.48
CA GLN A 126 0.69 -27.55 -3.15
C GLN A 126 2.18 -27.21 -3.13
N GLU A 127 2.66 -26.42 -4.09
CA GLU A 127 4.06 -25.99 -4.16
C GLU A 127 4.47 -25.15 -2.93
N ILE A 128 3.55 -24.38 -2.35
CA ILE A 128 3.80 -23.66 -1.09
C ILE A 128 3.98 -24.65 0.08
N TYR A 129 3.13 -25.66 0.19
CA TYR A 129 3.26 -26.70 1.23
C TYR A 129 4.55 -27.49 1.10
N ASP A 130 4.90 -27.87 -0.12
CA ASP A 130 6.13 -28.60 -0.41
C ASP A 130 7.36 -27.72 -0.15
N SER A 131 7.33 -26.44 -0.54
CA SER A 131 8.41 -25.49 -0.29
C SER A 131 8.63 -25.24 1.20
N PHE A 132 7.55 -25.11 1.97
CA PHE A 132 7.63 -24.97 3.42
C PHE A 132 8.25 -26.22 4.07
N THR A 133 7.80 -27.40 3.64
CA THR A 133 8.30 -28.70 4.12
C THR A 133 9.79 -28.86 3.78
N ARG A 134 10.18 -28.56 2.54
CA ARG A 134 11.59 -28.59 2.10
C ARG A 134 12.44 -27.60 2.90
N ALA A 135 11.96 -26.39 3.14
CA ALA A 135 12.70 -25.38 3.90
C ALA A 135 12.87 -25.80 5.38
N ARG A 136 11.82 -26.37 5.98
CA ARG A 136 11.86 -26.91 7.34
C ARG A 136 12.87 -28.05 7.46
N ASP A 137 12.79 -29.04 6.58
CA ASP A 137 13.63 -30.25 6.65
C ASP A 137 15.09 -29.96 6.28
N SER A 138 15.34 -28.95 5.42
CA SER A 138 16.70 -28.50 5.06
C SER A 138 17.27 -27.42 5.98
N GLY A 139 16.55 -26.99 7.02
CA GLY A 139 16.98 -25.95 7.95
C GLY A 139 17.04 -24.53 7.35
N LYS A 140 16.39 -24.31 6.19
CA LYS A 140 16.27 -23.01 5.50
C LYS A 140 14.97 -22.27 5.82
N LEU A 141 14.23 -22.75 6.83
CA LEU A 141 13.06 -22.07 7.38
C LEU A 141 13.54 -21.02 8.37
N ASP A 142 13.43 -19.76 8.00
CA ASP A 142 13.83 -18.64 8.84
C ASP A 142 12.65 -18.21 9.74
N PHE A 143 12.93 -17.95 11.01
CA PHE A 143 11.93 -17.56 12.00
C PHE A 143 12.39 -16.29 12.72
N MET A 144 11.71 -15.19 12.43
CA MET A 144 11.97 -13.89 13.06
C MET A 144 10.64 -13.16 13.28
N SER A 145 10.46 -12.55 14.45
CA SER A 145 9.31 -11.69 14.76
C SER A 145 7.94 -12.33 14.51
N ASP A 146 7.72 -13.56 15.02
CA ASP A 146 6.47 -14.32 14.86
C ASP A 146 6.06 -14.59 13.40
N ARG A 147 7.06 -14.73 12.53
CA ARG A 147 6.88 -14.97 11.10
C ARG A 147 7.86 -16.03 10.59
N TYR A 148 7.35 -17.00 9.86
CA TYR A 148 8.19 -17.95 9.12
C TYR A 148 8.40 -17.48 7.70
N THR A 149 9.66 -17.43 7.25
CA THR A 149 10.04 -17.08 5.88
C THR A 149 10.76 -18.26 5.25
N PHE A 150 10.39 -18.61 4.01
CA PHE A 150 11.00 -19.74 3.31
C PHE A 150 11.06 -19.50 1.80
N PRO A 151 12.10 -20.00 1.11
CA PRO A 151 12.21 -19.87 -0.34
C PRO A 151 11.16 -20.73 -1.05
N ILE A 152 10.42 -20.14 -1.99
CA ILE A 152 9.50 -20.88 -2.88
C ILE A 152 10.20 -21.19 -4.19
N ALA A 153 10.44 -20.18 -5.03
CA ALA A 153 11.07 -20.34 -6.35
C ALA A 153 11.62 -19.01 -6.86
N TYR A 154 12.45 -19.06 -7.91
CA TYR A 154 12.89 -17.86 -8.63
C TYR A 154 11.84 -17.48 -9.69
N CYS A 155 11.52 -16.19 -9.77
CA CYS A 155 10.64 -15.66 -10.82
C CYS A 155 11.39 -15.43 -12.14
N SER A 156 10.64 -15.12 -13.20
CA SER A 156 11.13 -15.05 -14.58
C SER A 156 12.26 -14.03 -14.82
N ASP A 157 12.41 -13.04 -13.94
CA ASP A 157 13.49 -12.06 -13.96
C ASP A 157 14.64 -12.40 -12.99
N GLY A 158 14.71 -13.64 -12.50
CA GLY A 158 15.86 -14.20 -11.79
C GLY A 158 15.92 -13.94 -10.30
N TYR A 159 14.88 -13.33 -9.72
CA TYR A 159 14.82 -13.02 -8.28
C TYR A 159 14.05 -14.08 -7.49
N LEU A 160 14.50 -14.40 -6.29
CA LEU A 160 13.86 -15.37 -5.41
C LEU A 160 12.57 -14.80 -4.82
N VAL A 161 11.51 -15.59 -4.83
CA VAL A 161 10.26 -15.30 -4.12
C VAL A 161 10.21 -16.13 -2.85
N ASN A 162 10.01 -15.46 -1.72
CA ASN A 162 9.83 -16.08 -0.43
C ASN A 162 8.35 -16.19 -0.07
N GLY A 163 7.97 -17.31 0.53
CA GLY A 163 6.71 -17.49 1.24
C GLY A 163 6.84 -16.99 2.66
N ILE A 164 5.76 -16.40 3.16
CA ILE A 164 5.68 -15.81 4.49
C ILE A 164 4.45 -16.38 5.19
N ILE A 165 4.65 -16.93 6.39
CA ILE A 165 3.57 -17.37 7.28
C ILE A 165 3.52 -16.47 8.52
N THR A 166 2.39 -15.83 8.78
CA THR A 166 2.13 -15.03 9.98
C THR A 166 0.92 -15.53 10.75
N LYS A 167 0.73 -15.05 11.99
CA LYS A 167 -0.54 -15.14 12.71
C LYS A 167 -1.64 -14.45 11.90
N ASN A 168 -2.82 -15.04 11.80
CA ASN A 168 -3.95 -14.44 11.12
C ASN A 168 -4.73 -13.53 12.07
N LEU A 169 -4.78 -12.23 11.76
CA LEU A 169 -5.43 -11.22 12.60
C LEU A 169 -6.96 -11.31 12.61
N SER A 170 -7.56 -12.17 11.77
CA SER A 170 -9.01 -12.36 11.70
C SER A 170 -9.51 -13.26 12.85
N PRO A 171 -10.39 -12.77 13.76
CA PRO A 171 -10.95 -13.57 14.86
C PRO A 171 -11.96 -14.64 14.39
N ARG A 172 -12.20 -14.76 13.07
CA ARG A 172 -13.04 -15.79 12.45
C ARG A 172 -12.29 -16.59 11.37
N GLY A 173 -11.02 -16.28 11.13
CA GLY A 173 -10.17 -16.90 10.11
C GLY A 173 -9.40 -18.10 10.65
N LYS A 174 -8.59 -18.75 9.79
CA LYS A 174 -7.68 -19.83 10.24
C LYS A 174 -6.51 -19.26 11.00
N SER A 175 -5.85 -20.02 11.87
CA SER A 175 -4.80 -19.50 12.78
C SER A 175 -3.61 -18.82 12.10
N LEU A 176 -3.26 -19.23 10.88
CA LEU A 176 -2.12 -18.73 10.11
C LEU A 176 -2.58 -18.06 8.81
N TYR A 177 -1.82 -17.11 8.31
CA TYR A 177 -2.05 -16.41 7.04
C TYR A 177 -0.82 -16.51 6.14
N PHE A 178 -1.04 -16.76 4.85
CA PHE A 178 0.00 -16.79 3.83
C PHE A 178 0.10 -15.47 3.06
N SER A 179 1.30 -14.93 3.00
CA SER A 179 1.71 -13.92 2.02
C SER A 179 3.02 -14.33 1.35
N PHE A 180 3.45 -13.58 0.35
CA PHE A 180 4.74 -13.80 -0.30
C PHE A 180 5.38 -12.47 -0.62
N GLU A 181 6.70 -12.46 -0.71
CA GLU A 181 7.47 -11.30 -1.12
C GLU A 181 8.50 -11.69 -2.17
N LYS A 182 8.76 -10.77 -3.09
CA LYS A 182 9.86 -10.89 -4.03
C LYS A 182 11.10 -10.28 -3.40
N THR A 183 12.15 -11.08 -3.26
CA THR A 183 13.40 -10.66 -2.62
C THR A 183 14.36 -10.04 -3.64
N ASN A 184 15.40 -9.38 -3.15
CA ASN A 184 16.52 -8.90 -3.98
C ASN A 184 17.59 -9.98 -4.21
N ILE A 185 17.32 -11.25 -3.86
CA ILE A 185 18.26 -12.36 -4.03
C ILE A 185 18.13 -12.86 -5.48
N PHE A 186 19.15 -12.56 -6.29
CA PHE A 186 19.20 -12.88 -7.71
C PHE A 186 20.05 -14.12 -7.99
N SER A 187 19.61 -14.99 -8.91
CA SER A 187 20.38 -16.15 -9.39
C SER A 187 20.51 -16.15 -10.92
N SER A 188 21.75 -15.96 -11.39
CA SER A 188 22.11 -16.06 -12.81
C SER A 188 21.94 -17.48 -13.36
N THR A 189 22.21 -18.50 -12.54
CA THR A 189 22.03 -19.91 -12.92
C THR A 189 20.56 -20.29 -13.09
N ALA A 190 19.66 -19.70 -12.30
CA ALA A 190 18.21 -19.84 -12.49
C ALA A 190 17.71 -19.10 -13.75
N LEU A 191 18.42 -18.04 -14.17
CA LEU A 191 18.18 -17.32 -15.42
C LEU A 191 18.70 -18.09 -16.66
N GLU A 192 19.76 -18.90 -16.49
CA GLU A 192 20.43 -19.72 -17.51
C GLU A 192 19.80 -21.12 -17.69
N LEU A 193 19.09 -21.65 -16.69
CA LEU A 193 18.18 -22.80 -16.81
C LEU A 193 16.92 -22.46 -17.63
N ARG A 194 17.08 -21.66 -18.68
CA ARG A 194 16.12 -21.52 -19.77
C ARG A 194 16.20 -22.77 -20.62
N ARG A 195 15.07 -23.46 -20.78
CA ARG A 195 14.76 -24.01 -22.11
C ARG A 195 14.63 -22.79 -23.04
N PRO A 196 15.32 -22.75 -24.19
CA PRO A 196 15.08 -21.70 -25.18
C PRO A 196 13.60 -21.71 -25.53
N SER A 197 12.92 -20.56 -25.43
CA SER A 197 11.58 -20.42 -26.00
C SER A 197 11.71 -20.44 -27.53
N PRO A 198 10.94 -21.29 -28.23
CA PRO A 198 10.95 -21.36 -29.69
C PRO A 198 10.45 -20.03 -30.27
N GLU A 199 10.99 -19.64 -31.43
CA GLU A 199 10.36 -18.65 -32.31
C GLU A 199 8.88 -19.02 -32.52
N ALA A 200 7.98 -18.03 -32.50
CA ALA A 200 6.54 -18.26 -32.65
C ALA A 200 6.27 -19.02 -33.95
N ALA A 201 5.89 -20.29 -33.83
CA ALA A 201 5.58 -21.14 -34.97
C ALA A 201 4.20 -20.77 -35.51
N GLU A 202 4.09 -20.61 -36.83
CA GLU A 202 2.82 -20.41 -37.51
C GLU A 202 1.88 -21.60 -37.22
N ILE A 203 0.64 -21.33 -36.78
CA ILE A 203 -0.31 -22.39 -36.43
C ILE A 203 -0.64 -23.17 -37.71
N THR A 204 -0.32 -24.48 -37.71
CA THR A 204 -0.46 -25.32 -38.90
C THR A 204 -1.91 -25.41 -39.37
N ARG A 205 -2.11 -25.72 -40.66
CA ARG A 205 -3.45 -25.88 -41.24
C ARG A 205 -4.22 -27.02 -40.57
N GLU A 206 -3.52 -28.07 -40.14
CA GLU A 206 -4.08 -29.21 -39.41
C GLU A 206 -4.57 -28.79 -38.01
N ASP A 207 -3.77 -28.02 -37.27
CA ASP A 207 -4.15 -27.50 -35.96
C ASP A 207 -5.34 -26.53 -36.07
N LYS A 208 -5.37 -25.66 -37.09
CA LYS A 208 -6.51 -24.79 -37.37
C LYS A 208 -7.79 -25.58 -37.66
N ALA A 209 -7.70 -26.71 -38.39
CA ALA A 209 -8.83 -27.58 -38.66
C ALA A 209 -9.35 -28.29 -37.39
N GLU A 210 -8.47 -28.64 -36.45
CA GLU A 210 -8.85 -29.21 -35.15
C GLU A 210 -9.55 -28.18 -34.27
N ILE A 211 -8.98 -26.98 -34.15
CA ILE A 211 -9.58 -25.86 -33.41
C ILE A 211 -10.96 -25.51 -33.99
N TYR A 212 -11.08 -25.45 -35.33
CA TYR A 212 -12.36 -25.15 -35.98
C TYR A 212 -13.44 -26.18 -35.66
N ARG A 213 -13.13 -27.47 -35.71
CA ARG A 213 -14.08 -28.54 -35.35
C ARG A 213 -14.50 -28.45 -33.88
N LEU A 214 -13.55 -28.22 -32.99
CA LEU A 214 -13.83 -28.12 -31.56
C LEU A 214 -14.70 -26.91 -31.21
N LEU A 215 -14.41 -25.75 -31.79
CA LEU A 215 -15.19 -24.54 -31.56
C LEU A 215 -16.58 -24.63 -32.19
N THR A 216 -16.71 -25.14 -33.42
CA THR A 216 -18.02 -25.30 -34.09
C THR A 216 -18.92 -26.34 -33.42
N ALA A 217 -18.36 -27.32 -32.72
CA ALA A 217 -19.14 -28.27 -31.93
C ALA A 217 -19.72 -27.67 -30.63
N ASN A 218 -19.08 -26.63 -30.07
CA ASN A 218 -19.41 -26.12 -28.73
C ASN A 218 -19.93 -24.66 -28.72
N PHE A 219 -19.74 -23.90 -29.80
CA PHE A 219 -20.19 -22.51 -29.91
C PHE A 219 -20.94 -22.27 -31.23
N PRO A 220 -22.02 -21.48 -31.21
CA PRO A 220 -22.73 -21.09 -32.42
C PRO A 220 -21.91 -20.07 -33.23
N PHE A 221 -22.07 -20.12 -34.56
CA PHE A 221 -21.51 -19.12 -35.47
C PHE A 221 -22.13 -17.74 -35.24
N ASP A 222 -21.35 -16.69 -35.48
CA ASP A 222 -21.78 -15.28 -35.48
C ASP A 222 -22.36 -14.76 -34.15
N VAL A 223 -22.14 -15.49 -33.05
CA VAL A 223 -22.50 -15.06 -31.69
C VAL A 223 -21.24 -14.77 -30.87
N PRO A 224 -21.09 -13.57 -30.29
CA PRO A 224 -19.95 -13.24 -29.45
C PRO A 224 -19.88 -14.10 -28.18
N GLN A 225 -18.75 -14.77 -27.97
CA GLN A 225 -18.46 -15.58 -26.78
C GLN A 225 -17.41 -14.89 -25.91
N HIS A 226 -17.51 -15.01 -24.59
CA HIS A 226 -16.43 -14.49 -23.73
C HIS A 226 -15.11 -15.23 -24.01
N MET A 227 -14.02 -14.48 -24.15
CA MET A 227 -12.68 -15.04 -24.37
C MET A 227 -12.30 -16.09 -23.33
N ALA A 228 -12.73 -15.93 -22.07
CA ALA A 228 -12.47 -16.89 -21.00
C ALA A 228 -13.09 -18.27 -21.27
N ALA A 229 -14.31 -18.32 -21.83
CA ALA A 229 -14.99 -19.58 -22.16
C ALA A 229 -14.29 -20.30 -23.34
N VAL A 230 -13.92 -19.55 -24.37
CA VAL A 230 -13.17 -20.06 -25.52
C VAL A 230 -11.79 -20.56 -25.11
N SER A 231 -11.07 -19.78 -24.30
CA SER A 231 -9.73 -20.15 -23.79
C SER A 231 -9.81 -21.41 -22.94
N LYS A 232 -10.81 -21.50 -22.06
CA LYS A 232 -11.02 -22.67 -21.21
C LYS A 232 -11.30 -23.92 -22.03
N LEU A 233 -12.21 -23.87 -23.01
CA LEU A 233 -12.50 -25.02 -23.87
C LEU A 233 -11.25 -25.52 -24.60
N LEU A 234 -10.43 -24.61 -25.13
CA LEU A 234 -9.19 -24.98 -25.82
C LEU A 234 -8.17 -25.61 -24.86
N SER A 235 -7.97 -25.01 -23.67
CA SER A 235 -7.07 -25.55 -22.65
C SER A 235 -7.52 -26.92 -22.14
N ASP A 236 -8.82 -27.11 -21.90
CA ASP A 236 -9.40 -28.38 -21.45
C ASP A 236 -9.26 -29.49 -22.50
N ASN A 237 -9.05 -29.14 -23.77
CA ASN A 237 -8.74 -30.07 -24.87
C ASN A 237 -7.25 -30.06 -25.26
N HIS A 238 -6.37 -29.61 -24.37
CA HIS A 238 -4.91 -29.59 -24.55
C HIS A 238 -4.40 -28.73 -25.72
N ILE A 239 -5.16 -27.71 -26.10
CA ILE A 239 -4.77 -26.68 -27.07
C ILE A 239 -4.44 -25.41 -26.28
N ASP A 240 -3.18 -25.24 -25.88
CA ASP A 240 -2.70 -24.09 -25.11
C ASP A 240 -1.73 -23.21 -25.91
N ARG A 241 -1.67 -21.92 -25.57
CA ARG A 241 -0.81 -20.90 -26.19
C ARG A 241 0.68 -21.25 -26.15
N SER A 242 1.11 -21.96 -25.12
CA SER A 242 2.49 -22.43 -24.94
C SER A 242 2.92 -23.44 -26.01
N ARG A 243 1.98 -24.28 -26.51
CA ARG A 243 2.23 -25.25 -27.59
C ARG A 243 2.65 -24.55 -28.90
N TYR A 244 2.13 -23.35 -29.13
CA TYR A 244 2.35 -22.58 -30.35
C TYR A 244 3.32 -21.39 -30.14
N GLY A 245 3.98 -21.30 -28.97
CA GLY A 245 4.97 -20.26 -28.69
C GLY A 245 4.39 -18.88 -28.37
N PHE A 246 3.10 -18.76 -28.06
CA PHE A 246 2.46 -17.49 -27.70
C PHE A 246 2.45 -17.26 -26.18
N TYR A 247 2.71 -16.02 -25.76
CA TYR A 247 2.66 -15.62 -24.35
C TYR A 247 1.22 -15.35 -23.86
N LYS A 248 0.38 -14.74 -24.71
CA LYS A 248 -1.03 -14.42 -24.42
C LYS A 248 -1.96 -15.19 -25.35
N MET A 249 -3.09 -15.64 -24.80
CA MET A 249 -4.12 -16.36 -25.57
C MET A 249 -4.76 -15.47 -26.64
N LYS A 250 -4.95 -14.17 -26.36
CA LYS A 250 -5.45 -13.18 -27.35
C LYS A 250 -4.57 -13.15 -28.60
N ASP A 251 -3.25 -13.18 -28.42
CA ASP A 251 -2.28 -13.13 -29.51
C ASP A 251 -2.35 -14.41 -30.36
N MET A 252 -2.43 -15.60 -29.74
CA MET A 252 -2.63 -16.86 -30.45
C MET A 252 -3.94 -16.87 -31.26
N LEU A 253 -5.06 -16.49 -30.63
CA LEU A 253 -6.38 -16.50 -31.28
C LEU A 253 -6.46 -15.48 -32.41
N SER A 254 -5.72 -14.37 -32.33
CA SER A 254 -5.65 -13.37 -33.40
C SER A 254 -5.00 -13.86 -34.68
N GLN A 255 -4.24 -14.98 -34.64
CA GLN A 255 -3.62 -15.63 -35.80
C GLN A 255 -4.55 -16.63 -36.50
N ILE A 256 -5.78 -16.79 -35.99
CA ILE A 256 -6.78 -17.72 -36.51
C ILE A 256 -7.82 -16.91 -37.30
N ASP A 257 -7.80 -17.13 -38.61
CA ASP A 257 -8.52 -16.39 -39.64
C ASP A 257 -10.05 -16.47 -39.55
N PHE A 258 -10.59 -17.51 -38.91
CA PHE A 258 -12.03 -17.69 -38.69
C PHE A 258 -12.52 -17.17 -37.32
N LEU A 259 -11.67 -16.50 -36.54
CA LEU A 259 -12.04 -15.89 -35.27
C LEU A 259 -11.92 -14.37 -35.34
N GLU A 260 -12.96 -13.69 -34.86
CA GLU A 260 -12.98 -12.22 -34.75
C GLU A 260 -12.96 -11.84 -33.26
N LEU A 261 -11.99 -11.03 -32.85
CA LEU A 261 -11.85 -10.57 -31.47
C LEU A 261 -12.26 -9.11 -31.36
N ASN A 262 -13.26 -8.81 -30.53
CA ASN A 262 -13.76 -7.46 -30.29
C ASN A 262 -13.66 -7.12 -28.80
N ASP A 263 -13.09 -5.96 -28.49
CA ASP A 263 -13.01 -5.45 -27.12
C ASP A 263 -14.31 -4.70 -26.77
N VAL A 264 -15.02 -5.16 -25.74
CA VAL A 264 -16.32 -4.62 -25.29
C VAL A 264 -16.26 -4.29 -23.81
N VAL A 265 -16.82 -3.16 -23.40
CA VAL A 265 -16.93 -2.80 -21.99
C VAL A 265 -18.26 -3.33 -21.45
N LEU A 266 -18.21 -4.31 -20.54
CA LEU A 266 -19.38 -4.86 -19.85
C LEU A 266 -19.26 -4.55 -18.36
N GLY A 267 -20.17 -3.74 -17.82
CA GLY A 267 -20.18 -3.38 -16.40
C GLY A 267 -18.94 -2.59 -15.95
N GLY A 268 -18.35 -1.78 -16.83
CA GLY A 268 -17.16 -0.97 -16.52
C GLY A 268 -15.82 -1.71 -16.62
N VAL A 269 -15.84 -3.01 -16.96
CA VAL A 269 -14.62 -3.81 -17.13
C VAL A 269 -14.39 -4.10 -18.63
N PRO A 270 -13.21 -3.80 -19.19
CA PRO A 270 -12.86 -4.22 -20.55
C PRO A 270 -12.84 -5.75 -20.67
N GLN A 271 -13.66 -6.30 -21.55
CA GLN A 271 -13.79 -7.73 -21.82
C GLN A 271 -13.51 -7.99 -23.30
N VAL A 272 -12.82 -9.09 -23.62
CA VAL A 272 -12.59 -9.51 -25.01
C VAL A 272 -13.66 -10.54 -25.38
N MET A 273 -14.39 -10.27 -26.46
CA MET A 273 -15.37 -11.18 -27.04
C MET A 273 -14.80 -11.82 -28.30
N VAL A 274 -15.02 -13.12 -28.47
CA VAL A 274 -14.56 -13.93 -29.62
C VAL A 274 -15.77 -14.40 -30.39
N THR A 275 -15.84 -14.05 -31.68
CA THR A 275 -16.92 -14.46 -32.58
C THR A 275 -16.39 -15.46 -33.61
N LEU A 276 -17.03 -16.62 -33.71
CA LEU A 276 -16.66 -17.67 -34.67
C LEU A 276 -17.34 -17.42 -36.02
N ARG A 277 -16.54 -17.30 -37.09
CA ARG A 277 -17.01 -17.13 -38.47
C ARG A 277 -16.95 -18.45 -39.24
N ARG A 278 -17.79 -18.58 -40.28
CA ARG A 278 -17.73 -19.73 -41.19
C ARG A 278 -16.51 -19.62 -42.07
N SER A 279 -15.65 -20.64 -42.06
CA SER A 279 -14.54 -20.77 -42.99
C SER A 279 -14.91 -21.74 -44.13
N PRO A 280 -14.63 -21.39 -45.41
CA PRO A 280 -14.74 -22.32 -46.54
C PRO A 280 -13.63 -23.37 -46.55
N ASP A 281 -12.55 -23.17 -45.78
CA ASP A 281 -11.34 -24.00 -45.81
C ASP A 281 -11.37 -25.19 -44.83
N PHE A 282 -12.36 -25.23 -43.92
CA PHE A 282 -12.45 -26.22 -42.85
C PHE A 282 -13.89 -26.77 -42.68
N THR A 283 -14.01 -28.07 -42.43
CA THR A 283 -15.30 -28.74 -42.23
C THR A 283 -15.82 -28.52 -40.81
N ALA A 284 -16.99 -27.89 -40.67
CA ALA A 284 -17.63 -27.65 -39.37
C ALA A 284 -18.21 -28.94 -38.77
N SER A 285 -18.14 -29.06 -37.44
CA SER A 285 -18.83 -30.13 -36.69
C SER A 285 -20.29 -29.75 -36.40
N THR A 286 -21.15 -30.75 -36.22
CA THR A 286 -22.57 -30.52 -35.88
C THR A 286 -22.67 -29.92 -34.48
N TYR A 287 -23.10 -28.66 -34.40
CA TYR A 287 -23.35 -27.98 -33.13
C TYR A 287 -24.49 -28.67 -32.37
N ASP A 288 -24.24 -29.09 -31.12
CA ASP A 288 -25.24 -29.70 -30.24
C ASP A 288 -25.63 -28.71 -29.12
N PRO A 289 -26.85 -28.12 -29.17
CA PRO A 289 -27.32 -27.15 -28.20
C PRO A 289 -27.44 -27.69 -26.76
N SER A 290 -27.42 -29.02 -26.57
CA SER A 290 -27.51 -29.64 -25.24
C SER A 290 -26.19 -29.64 -24.47
N ARG A 291 -25.05 -29.40 -25.15
CA ARG A 291 -23.73 -29.19 -24.53
C ARG A 291 -23.58 -27.73 -24.09
N ILE A 292 -24.44 -27.29 -23.18
CA ILE A 292 -24.26 -25.98 -22.54
C ILE A 292 -23.06 -26.08 -21.60
N TRP A 293 -21.94 -25.47 -21.99
CA TRP A 293 -20.76 -25.31 -21.14
C TRP A 293 -21.08 -24.30 -20.00
N GLN A 294 -21.74 -24.77 -18.94
CA GLN A 294 -21.98 -24.01 -17.71
C GLN A 294 -21.32 -24.68 -16.50
N ARG A 295 -20.83 -23.80 -15.61
CA ARG A 295 -20.17 -24.04 -14.31
C ARG A 295 -20.65 -25.29 -13.56
N SER A 296 -19.72 -26.18 -13.21
CA SER A 296 -19.90 -27.17 -12.14
C SER A 296 -18.59 -27.40 -11.38
N ASP A 297 -18.61 -26.99 -10.12
CA ASP A 297 -17.79 -27.53 -9.03
C ASP A 297 -18.31 -28.94 -8.72
N ASP A 298 -17.56 -30.01 -9.01
CA ASP A 298 -17.45 -31.23 -8.18
C ASP A 298 -16.56 -32.32 -8.82
N ARG A 299 -15.55 -32.76 -8.05
CA ARG A 299 -14.88 -34.08 -7.96
C ARG A 299 -14.29 -34.76 -9.23
N ALA A 300 -12.98 -35.06 -9.18
CA ALA A 300 -12.48 -36.42 -8.86
C ALA A 300 -10.94 -36.49 -8.91
N TYR A 301 -10.35 -37.02 -7.84
CA TYR A 301 -8.94 -37.37 -7.69
C TYR A 301 -8.57 -38.55 -8.61
N VAL A 302 -7.48 -38.44 -9.37
CA VAL A 302 -6.72 -39.60 -9.86
C VAL A 302 -5.22 -39.33 -9.67
N SER A 303 -4.60 -40.16 -8.83
CA SER A 303 -3.17 -40.23 -8.52
C SER A 303 -2.36 -40.60 -9.76
N HIS A 304 -1.20 -39.96 -10.00
CA HIS A 304 -0.05 -40.61 -10.66
C HIS A 304 1.25 -40.24 -9.93
N ALA A 305 1.70 -41.18 -9.10
CA ALA A 305 3.10 -41.39 -8.77
C ALA A 305 3.91 -41.75 -10.04
N ASP A 306 5.24 -41.67 -9.92
CA ASP A 306 6.26 -42.06 -10.88
C ASP A 306 6.56 -41.11 -12.05
N ARG A 307 7.51 -40.20 -11.79
CA ARG A 307 8.73 -40.10 -12.61
C ARG A 307 9.84 -39.32 -11.87
N TYR A 308 10.68 -40.07 -11.15
CA TYR A 308 12.04 -39.67 -10.79
C TYR A 308 12.85 -39.33 -12.04
N ILE A 309 13.69 -38.28 -11.99
CA ILE A 309 15.16 -38.38 -12.12
C ILE A 309 15.80 -37.19 -11.36
N ARG A 310 16.56 -37.49 -10.30
CA ARG A 310 17.58 -36.61 -9.73
C ARG A 310 18.81 -36.59 -10.63
N PRO A 311 19.52 -35.46 -10.72
CA PRO A 311 20.98 -35.51 -10.65
C PRO A 311 21.51 -34.83 -9.39
N GLU A 312 22.63 -35.39 -8.95
CA GLU A 312 23.32 -35.17 -7.69
C GLU A 312 24.12 -33.86 -7.64
N THR A 313 24.22 -33.35 -6.41
CA THR A 313 25.34 -32.62 -5.79
C THR A 313 26.29 -31.81 -6.69
N ALA A 314 26.17 -30.49 -6.62
CA ALA A 314 27.31 -29.58 -6.72
C ALA A 314 27.29 -28.63 -5.50
N SER A 315 28.39 -28.65 -4.77
CA SER A 315 28.72 -27.83 -3.61
C SER A 315 28.58 -26.33 -3.92
N PHE A 316 27.75 -25.62 -3.15
CA PHE A 316 27.67 -24.16 -3.19
C PHE A 316 28.66 -23.57 -2.18
N GLU A 317 29.81 -23.11 -2.69
CA GLU A 317 30.62 -22.12 -2.02
C GLU A 317 29.93 -20.76 -2.11
N SER A 318 29.92 -20.05 -0.98
CA SER A 318 29.33 -18.72 -0.81
C SER A 318 30.19 -17.65 -1.50
N HIS A 319 29.70 -17.08 -2.60
CA HIS A 319 30.20 -15.82 -3.14
C HIS A 319 29.04 -14.84 -3.36
N GLN A 320 28.98 -13.81 -2.51
CA GLN A 320 28.21 -12.60 -2.77
C GLN A 320 28.84 -11.91 -4.00
N ALA A 321 28.18 -11.99 -5.16
CA ALA A 321 28.61 -11.28 -6.36
C ALA A 321 28.03 -9.85 -6.35
N ALA A 322 28.89 -8.85 -6.57
CA ALA A 322 28.51 -7.45 -6.75
C ALA A 322 27.61 -7.25 -7.99
N PRO A 323 26.73 -6.23 -8.02
CA PRO A 323 25.85 -5.96 -9.15
C PRO A 323 26.66 -5.73 -10.44
N VAL A 324 26.35 -6.47 -11.50
CA VAL A 324 27.06 -6.40 -12.78
C VAL A 324 26.72 -5.08 -13.49
N VAL A 325 27.69 -4.19 -13.60
CA VAL A 325 27.55 -2.92 -14.33
C VAL A 325 27.60 -3.18 -15.85
N PRO A 326 26.62 -2.71 -16.65
CA PRO A 326 26.64 -2.92 -18.10
C PRO A 326 27.91 -2.38 -18.76
N ALA A 327 28.52 -3.19 -19.62
CA ALA A 327 29.75 -2.84 -20.32
C ALA A 327 29.55 -1.89 -21.52
N ALA A 328 28.31 -1.77 -22.01
CA ALA A 328 27.93 -1.00 -23.20
C ALA A 328 27.80 0.51 -22.92
N PRO A 329 27.86 1.37 -23.97
CA PRO A 329 27.50 2.78 -23.90
C PRO A 329 26.10 2.98 -23.31
N LEU A 330 25.89 4.09 -22.61
CA LEU A 330 24.64 4.38 -21.90
C LEU A 330 23.42 4.29 -22.85
N GLU A 331 23.59 4.76 -24.08
CA GLU A 331 22.55 4.76 -25.11
C GLU A 331 22.18 3.38 -25.66
N GLU A 332 22.88 2.30 -25.30
CA GLU A 332 22.54 0.95 -25.77
C GLU A 332 21.64 0.20 -24.78
N PHE A 333 21.86 0.39 -23.47
CA PHE A 333 21.13 -0.32 -22.43
C PHE A 333 20.18 0.57 -21.61
N CYS A 334 20.25 1.89 -21.77
CA CYS A 334 19.45 2.86 -21.03
C CYS A 334 18.52 3.66 -21.97
N ASN A 335 17.23 3.75 -21.62
CA ASN A 335 16.29 4.65 -22.26
C ASN A 335 16.50 6.08 -21.71
N LEU A 336 16.60 7.08 -22.58
CA LEU A 336 16.84 8.48 -22.20
C LEU A 336 15.60 9.33 -22.57
N PRO A 337 14.61 9.47 -21.66
CA PRO A 337 13.34 10.13 -21.98
C PRO A 337 13.52 11.64 -22.18
N PRO A 338 12.64 12.30 -22.96
CA PRO A 338 12.75 13.74 -23.24
C PRO A 338 12.70 14.64 -21.99
N LYS A 339 11.88 14.30 -20.98
CA LYS A 339 11.65 15.16 -19.81
C LYS A 339 12.91 15.34 -18.93
N PRO A 340 13.62 14.28 -18.48
CA PRO A 340 14.89 14.44 -17.77
C PRO A 340 15.97 15.15 -18.60
N LEU A 341 16.03 14.88 -19.90
CA LEU A 341 16.98 15.55 -20.79
C LEU A 341 16.68 17.05 -20.91
N LEU A 342 15.41 17.46 -20.95
CA LEU A 342 15.01 18.86 -20.99
C LEU A 342 15.43 19.63 -19.72
N ILE A 343 15.36 19.00 -18.55
CA ILE A 343 15.84 19.58 -17.28
C ILE A 343 17.33 19.89 -17.37
N LEU A 344 18.11 18.95 -17.92
CA LEU A 344 19.54 19.14 -18.13
C LEU A 344 19.81 20.24 -19.17
N THR A 345 19.08 20.26 -20.30
CA THR A 345 19.20 21.32 -21.32
C THR A 345 18.95 22.71 -20.73
N GLN A 346 17.86 22.89 -19.97
CA GLN A 346 17.53 24.16 -19.32
C GLN A 346 18.60 24.60 -18.31
N PHE A 347 19.18 23.64 -17.57
CA PHE A 347 20.29 23.92 -16.66
C PHE A 347 21.53 24.41 -17.42
N LEU A 348 21.89 23.76 -18.52
CA LEU A 348 23.02 24.16 -19.35
C LEU A 348 22.80 25.55 -19.97
N GLU A 349 21.59 25.84 -20.45
CA GLU A 349 21.23 27.16 -20.97
C GLU A 349 21.41 28.26 -19.91
N ARG A 350 20.98 28.02 -18.67
CA ARG A 350 21.20 28.94 -17.54
C ARG A 350 22.68 29.14 -17.21
N CYS A 351 23.50 28.11 -17.40
CA CYS A 351 24.95 28.18 -17.23
C CYS A 351 25.67 28.80 -18.44
N GLY A 352 24.94 29.26 -19.47
CA GLY A 352 25.50 29.82 -20.70
C GLY A 352 26.09 28.78 -21.67
N ILE A 353 25.82 27.50 -21.46
CA ILE A 353 26.33 26.38 -22.26
C ILE A 353 25.24 25.98 -23.28
N ARG A 354 25.53 26.15 -24.57
CA ARG A 354 24.64 25.67 -25.65
C ARG A 354 25.10 24.31 -26.16
N ARG A 355 24.25 23.30 -26.02
CA ARG A 355 24.44 21.94 -26.55
C ARG A 355 23.15 21.45 -27.20
N SER A 356 23.23 20.69 -28.29
CA SER A 356 22.07 20.05 -28.88
C SER A 356 21.64 18.83 -28.06
N MET A 357 20.39 18.36 -28.25
CA MET A 357 19.89 17.16 -27.58
C MET A 357 20.74 15.92 -27.91
N THR A 358 21.29 15.84 -29.12
CA THR A 358 22.18 14.76 -29.55
C THR A 358 23.53 14.82 -28.81
N ASP A 359 24.09 16.01 -28.65
CA ASP A 359 25.37 16.19 -27.94
C ASP A 359 25.22 15.86 -26.45
N ILE A 360 24.08 16.21 -25.84
CA ILE A 360 23.83 15.91 -24.42
C ILE A 360 23.76 14.40 -24.17
N LYS A 361 23.14 13.63 -25.07
CA LYS A 361 23.08 12.16 -24.96
C LYS A 361 24.48 11.54 -25.06
N GLN A 362 25.28 12.01 -26.01
CA GLN A 362 26.67 11.57 -26.15
C GLN A 362 27.50 11.93 -24.92
N ASP A 363 27.39 13.18 -24.43
CA ASP A 363 28.09 13.64 -23.22
C ASP A 363 27.72 12.78 -21.99
N LEU A 364 26.45 12.40 -21.83
CA LEU A 364 25.99 11.50 -20.76
C LEU A 364 26.56 10.07 -20.90
N SER A 365 26.69 9.57 -22.13
CA SER A 365 27.28 8.26 -22.41
C SER A 365 28.78 8.22 -22.09
N ASP A 366 29.50 9.29 -22.44
CA ASP A 366 30.91 9.48 -22.12
C ASP A 366 31.10 9.61 -20.59
N ASP A 367 30.27 10.42 -19.93
CA ASP A 367 30.33 10.64 -18.48
C ASP A 367 30.03 9.35 -17.70
N PHE A 368 29.09 8.53 -18.18
CA PHE A 368 28.83 7.20 -17.62
C PHE A 368 30.05 6.28 -17.77
N SER A 369 30.67 6.27 -18.96
CA SER A 369 31.85 5.46 -19.25
C SER A 369 33.03 5.86 -18.37
N ALA A 370 33.25 7.17 -18.20
CA ALA A 370 34.28 7.72 -17.32
C ALA A 370 34.01 7.41 -15.84
N ALA A 371 32.76 7.57 -15.39
CA ALA A 371 32.37 7.23 -14.02
C ALA A 371 32.54 5.73 -13.74
N ARG A 372 32.35 4.86 -14.75
CA ARG A 372 32.63 3.43 -14.64
C ARG A 372 34.12 3.15 -14.51
N SER A 373 34.95 3.72 -15.40
CA SER A 373 36.40 3.48 -15.37
C SER A 373 37.07 4.02 -14.12
N GLU A 374 36.54 5.12 -13.56
CA GLU A 374 37.05 5.78 -12.36
C GLU A 374 36.37 5.30 -11.07
N ASN A 375 35.49 4.30 -11.15
CA ASN A 375 34.74 3.73 -10.04
C ASN A 375 33.92 4.76 -9.23
N ARG A 376 33.35 5.76 -9.92
CA ARG A 376 32.48 6.82 -9.36
C ARG A 376 30.98 6.49 -9.44
N LEU A 377 30.63 5.24 -9.79
CA LEU A 377 29.26 4.75 -9.79
C LEU A 377 28.81 4.40 -8.38
N ARG A 378 27.65 4.91 -7.97
CA ARG A 378 27.00 4.57 -6.70
C ARG A 378 25.72 3.79 -6.95
N PHE A 379 25.46 2.80 -6.10
CA PHE A 379 24.26 1.98 -6.15
C PHE A 379 23.43 2.18 -4.89
N TYR A 380 22.14 2.49 -5.05
CA TYR A 380 21.20 2.67 -3.94
C TYR A 380 19.80 2.23 -4.37
N ASP A 381 19.17 1.30 -3.64
CA ASP A 381 17.78 0.89 -3.88
C ASP A 381 17.50 0.48 -5.35
N GLY A 382 18.40 -0.32 -5.93
CA GLY A 382 18.33 -0.73 -7.34
C GLY A 382 18.62 0.39 -8.36
N LYS A 383 19.03 1.58 -7.92
CA LYS A 383 19.34 2.75 -8.77
C LYS A 383 20.83 2.87 -8.97
N MET A 384 21.24 3.28 -10.17
CA MET A 384 22.63 3.57 -10.49
C MET A 384 22.81 5.08 -10.63
N ILE A 385 23.75 5.64 -9.86
CA ILE A 385 23.98 7.09 -9.78
C ILE A 385 25.40 7.39 -10.21
N PHE A 386 25.58 8.33 -11.14
CA PHE A 386 26.90 8.80 -11.55
C PHE A 386 26.98 10.33 -11.66
N PRO A 387 28.18 10.92 -11.46
CA PRO A 387 28.37 12.36 -11.63
C PRO A 387 28.69 12.69 -13.09
N CYS A 388 28.07 13.76 -13.59
CA CYS A 388 28.37 14.36 -14.89
C CYS A 388 29.51 15.37 -14.84
N ARG A 389 30.00 15.78 -16.02
CA ARG A 389 31.04 16.81 -16.18
C ARG A 389 30.62 18.22 -15.74
N TRP A 390 29.32 18.49 -15.66
CA TRP A 390 28.82 19.82 -15.32
C TRP A 390 28.72 20.02 -13.82
N MET A 391 29.01 21.24 -13.38
CA MET A 391 29.06 21.64 -11.98
C MET A 391 27.83 22.45 -11.59
N ARG A 392 27.29 22.15 -10.42
CA ARG A 392 26.25 22.92 -9.74
C ARG A 392 26.83 24.20 -9.13
N SER A 393 25.97 25.09 -8.65
CA SER A 393 26.38 26.36 -8.05
C SER A 393 27.19 26.24 -6.75
N ASP A 394 27.11 25.11 -6.02
CA ASP A 394 27.94 24.81 -4.85
C ASP A 394 29.30 24.17 -5.18
N GLY A 395 29.62 23.98 -6.45
CA GLY A 395 30.85 23.28 -6.84
C GLY A 395 30.78 21.76 -6.70
N THR A 396 29.60 21.16 -6.55
CA THR A 396 29.41 19.70 -6.72
C THR A 396 28.99 19.35 -8.15
N HIS A 397 29.22 18.11 -8.59
CA HIS A 397 28.81 17.64 -9.93
C HIS A 397 27.30 17.45 -10.01
N VAL A 398 26.70 17.74 -11.17
CA VAL A 398 25.33 17.31 -11.50
C VAL A 398 25.28 15.78 -11.45
N GLU A 399 24.29 15.20 -10.77
CA GLU A 399 24.17 13.74 -10.61
C GLU A 399 23.04 13.18 -11.47
N ILE A 400 23.31 12.03 -12.07
CA ILE A 400 22.37 11.31 -12.94
C ILE A 400 21.92 10.05 -12.24
N THR A 401 20.61 9.83 -12.14
CA THR A 401 20.03 8.62 -11.56
C THR A 401 19.33 7.76 -12.61
N LEU A 402 19.79 6.53 -12.74
CA LEU A 402 19.19 5.51 -13.59
C LEU A 402 18.40 4.52 -12.75
N LYS A 403 17.24 4.11 -13.26
CA LYS A 403 16.39 3.07 -12.64
C LYS A 403 16.20 1.88 -13.59
N PRO A 404 15.90 0.69 -13.07
CA PRO A 404 15.42 -0.42 -13.88
C PRO A 404 14.16 0.01 -14.63
N SER A 405 14.13 -0.24 -15.92
CA SER A 405 13.03 0.15 -16.80
C SER A 405 11.94 -0.91 -16.80
N THR A 406 10.68 -0.45 -16.72
CA THR A 406 9.49 -1.24 -17.03
C THR A 406 9.00 -1.00 -18.47
N TYR A 407 9.65 -0.12 -19.24
CA TYR A 407 9.37 0.15 -20.65
C TYR A 407 9.96 -0.95 -21.55
N GLU A 408 9.28 -1.26 -22.65
CA GLU A 408 9.82 -2.17 -23.68
C GLU A 408 11.14 -1.66 -24.28
N GLY A 409 12.09 -2.56 -24.49
CA GLY A 409 13.27 -2.35 -25.34
C GLY A 409 14.61 -2.12 -24.62
N ARG A 410 14.66 -1.58 -23.40
CA ARG A 410 15.93 -1.34 -22.67
C ARG A 410 15.80 -1.60 -21.16
N PRO A 411 16.80 -2.23 -20.51
CA PRO A 411 16.72 -2.65 -19.10
C PRO A 411 16.81 -1.51 -18.08
N TRP A 412 17.33 -0.35 -18.47
CA TRP A 412 17.45 0.82 -17.58
C TRP A 412 16.82 2.06 -18.23
N PHE A 413 16.44 3.06 -17.45
CA PHE A 413 16.07 4.37 -17.96
C PHE A 413 16.61 5.51 -17.09
N LEU A 414 16.86 6.65 -17.71
CA LEU A 414 17.20 7.90 -17.04
C LEU A 414 15.97 8.39 -16.28
N SER A 415 16.03 8.26 -14.95
CA SER A 415 14.90 8.58 -14.08
C SER A 415 14.95 10.01 -13.56
N PHE A 416 16.15 10.54 -13.30
CA PHE A 416 16.31 11.85 -12.67
C PHE A 416 17.67 12.48 -12.99
N VAL A 417 17.67 13.81 -13.14
CA VAL A 417 18.87 14.65 -13.29
C VAL A 417 18.85 15.65 -12.14
N ASP A 418 19.83 15.56 -11.24
CA ASP A 418 19.93 16.41 -10.06
C ASP A 418 20.81 17.63 -10.31
N THR A 419 20.19 18.69 -10.79
CA THR A 419 20.86 19.96 -11.15
C THR A 419 20.89 20.98 -10.00
N LEU A 420 20.26 20.67 -8.87
CA LEU A 420 20.13 21.58 -7.74
C LEU A 420 21.32 21.46 -6.79
N SER A 421 21.94 22.60 -6.51
CA SER A 421 22.91 22.72 -5.42
C SER A 421 22.20 22.54 -4.08
N ARG A 422 22.66 21.61 -3.26
CA ARG A 422 22.03 21.25 -1.99
C ARG A 422 22.99 21.65 -0.88
N ASP A 423 22.66 22.71 -0.17
CA ASP A 423 23.32 23.04 1.09
C ASP A 423 23.18 21.82 2.04
N PRO A 424 24.28 21.20 2.53
CA PRO A 424 24.21 20.04 3.42
C PRO A 424 23.41 20.30 4.71
N ALA A 425 23.25 21.58 5.11
CA ALA A 425 22.38 21.99 6.21
C ALA A 425 20.87 21.86 5.89
N GLN A 426 20.51 21.73 4.61
CA GLN A 426 19.15 21.60 4.10
C GLN A 426 18.88 20.21 3.50
N ARG A 427 19.24 19.12 4.20
CA ARG A 427 18.42 17.91 4.06
C ARG A 427 17.01 18.31 4.52
N ALA A 428 16.11 18.62 3.60
CA ALA A 428 14.70 18.86 3.89
C ALA A 428 14.13 17.54 4.43
N VAL A 429 14.28 17.33 5.74
CA VAL A 429 13.67 16.18 6.37
C VAL A 429 12.17 16.42 6.32
N GLN A 430 11.48 15.56 5.59
CA GLN A 430 10.02 15.59 5.50
C GLN A 430 9.45 15.61 6.93
N PRO A 431 8.75 16.69 7.34
CA PRO A 431 8.22 16.82 8.69
C PRO A 431 7.44 15.58 9.15
N GLY A 432 6.65 14.99 8.24
CA GLY A 432 5.83 13.81 8.48
C GLY A 432 6.56 12.47 8.58
N LYS A 433 7.89 12.42 8.44
CA LYS A 433 8.73 11.20 8.64
C LYS A 433 9.66 11.29 9.85
N ARG A 434 9.64 12.42 10.57
CA ARG A 434 10.61 12.69 11.64
C ARG A 434 10.47 11.72 12.81
N LEU A 435 9.25 11.30 13.12
CA LEU A 435 8.99 10.37 14.21
C LEU A 435 9.45 8.95 13.85
N GLU A 436 9.19 8.50 12.62
CA GLU A 436 9.62 7.19 12.13
C GLU A 436 11.14 7.08 11.99
N ASN A 437 11.81 8.18 11.62
CA ASN A 437 13.27 8.23 11.60
C ASN A 437 13.87 8.25 13.01
N PHE A 438 13.12 8.70 14.00
CA PHE A 438 13.56 8.76 15.40
C PHE A 438 13.45 7.40 16.08
N ALA A 439 12.33 6.70 15.88
CA ALA A 439 12.07 5.44 16.58
C ALA A 439 11.29 4.41 15.75
N PHE A 440 11.57 3.14 15.98
CA PHE A 440 10.71 2.04 15.56
C PHE A 440 9.40 2.04 16.39
N LEU A 441 8.28 2.35 15.73
CA LEU A 441 6.97 2.48 16.38
C LEU A 441 6.15 1.18 16.43
N GLY A 442 6.61 0.13 15.73
CA GLY A 442 5.79 -1.07 15.49
C GLY A 442 4.67 -0.79 14.47
N SER A 443 3.45 -1.27 14.75
CA SER A 443 2.28 -0.97 13.91
C SER A 443 1.69 0.38 14.26
N TRP A 444 1.47 1.23 13.25
CA TRP A 444 0.74 2.50 13.41
C TRP A 444 -0.64 2.30 14.02
N SER A 445 -1.37 1.25 13.64
CA SER A 445 -2.70 0.98 14.21
C SER A 445 -2.66 0.75 15.72
N ALA A 446 -1.67 -0.01 16.20
CA ALA A 446 -1.50 -0.30 17.63
C ALA A 446 -1.05 0.96 18.39
N PHE A 447 -0.05 1.67 17.85
CA PHE A 447 0.45 2.91 18.40
C PHE A 447 -0.67 3.96 18.55
N LEU A 448 -1.48 4.15 17.51
CA LEU A 448 -2.57 5.12 17.53
C LEU A 448 -3.72 4.68 18.43
N SER A 449 -4.06 3.38 18.46
CA SER A 449 -5.11 2.86 19.35
C SER A 449 -4.74 3.06 20.82
N GLU A 450 -3.49 2.75 21.21
CA GLU A 450 -3.01 2.94 22.58
C GLU A 450 -3.08 4.43 22.98
N LEU A 451 -2.67 5.33 22.08
CA LEU A 451 -2.74 6.77 22.33
C LEU A 451 -4.19 7.26 22.43
N SER A 452 -5.06 6.85 21.51
CA SER A 452 -6.46 7.29 21.48
C SER A 452 -7.24 6.79 22.69
N ASP A 453 -6.97 5.58 23.16
CA ASP A 453 -7.64 4.98 24.33
C ASP A 453 -7.23 5.67 25.63
N LYS A 454 -5.98 6.17 25.68
CA LYS A 454 -5.46 6.88 26.85
C LYS A 454 -5.85 8.36 26.87
N ALA A 455 -5.90 8.99 25.71
CA ALA A 455 -6.21 10.42 25.55
C ALA A 455 -7.66 10.74 25.92
N LEU A 456 -7.91 12.02 26.21
CA LEU A 456 -9.27 12.56 26.33
C LEU A 456 -10.05 12.26 25.04
N ALA A 457 -11.27 11.75 25.19
CA ALA A 457 -12.07 11.27 24.07
C ALA A 457 -12.35 12.37 23.02
N GLU A 458 -12.04 12.06 21.77
CA GLU A 458 -12.26 12.92 20.60
C GLU A 458 -12.50 12.05 19.35
N ASN A 459 -13.10 12.63 18.32
CA ASN A 459 -13.18 12.02 16.99
C ASN A 459 -11.84 12.16 16.26
N TRP A 460 -11.12 11.05 16.09
CA TRP A 460 -9.85 10.99 15.37
C TRP A 460 -9.98 10.71 13.87
N ASP A 461 -11.22 10.63 13.37
CA ASP A 461 -11.57 10.43 11.96
C ASP A 461 -12.72 11.35 11.56
N PHE A 462 -12.83 11.64 10.26
CA PHE A 462 -13.96 12.35 9.67
C PHE A 462 -15.20 11.44 9.54
N VAL A 463 -16.39 12.04 9.58
CA VAL A 463 -17.65 11.28 9.44
C VAL A 463 -17.81 10.76 8.02
N GLY A 464 -17.96 9.45 7.90
CA GLY A 464 -18.12 8.76 6.61
C GLY A 464 -16.84 8.10 6.09
N SER A 465 -15.70 8.24 6.81
CA SER A 465 -14.47 7.52 6.47
C SER A 465 -14.75 6.02 6.38
N ALA A 466 -14.36 5.42 5.25
CA ALA A 466 -14.57 3.99 5.00
C ALA A 466 -13.79 3.10 5.98
N GLN A 467 -12.69 3.63 6.52
CA GLN A 467 -11.85 3.00 7.54
C GLN A 467 -11.71 3.96 8.74
N LYS A 468 -11.65 3.40 9.94
CA LYS A 468 -11.33 4.13 11.18
C LYS A 468 -9.87 3.89 11.54
N ASP A 469 -9.00 4.61 10.86
CA ASP A 469 -7.54 4.48 10.97
C ASP A 469 -6.90 5.58 11.83
N ASN A 470 -7.72 6.42 12.48
CA ASN A 470 -7.28 7.57 13.27
C ASN A 470 -6.45 8.57 12.44
N HIS A 471 -6.93 8.92 11.24
CA HIS A 471 -6.22 9.77 10.28
C HIS A 471 -5.82 11.14 10.87
N ILE A 472 -6.69 11.76 11.68
CA ILE A 472 -6.41 13.05 12.31
C ILE A 472 -5.29 12.89 13.34
N LEU A 473 -5.30 11.79 14.11
CA LEU A 473 -4.33 11.52 15.17
C LEU A 473 -2.94 11.26 14.62
N ILE A 474 -2.82 10.49 13.53
CA ILE A 474 -1.51 10.20 12.90
C ILE A 474 -0.85 11.49 12.40
N GLN A 475 -1.62 12.39 11.78
CA GLN A 475 -1.08 13.69 11.36
C GLN A 475 -0.71 14.56 12.56
N TYR A 476 -1.58 14.60 13.58
CA TYR A 476 -1.34 15.35 14.80
C TYR A 476 -0.02 14.95 15.47
N ILE A 477 0.20 13.66 15.72
CA ILE A 477 1.38 13.20 16.47
C ILE A 477 2.67 13.39 15.67
N LYS A 478 2.64 13.20 14.35
CA LYS A 478 3.79 13.42 13.45
C LYS A 478 4.26 14.87 13.48
N TYR A 479 3.35 15.82 13.29
CA TYR A 479 3.70 17.23 13.26
C TYR A 479 3.98 17.80 14.66
N THR A 480 3.35 17.26 15.70
CA THR A 480 3.68 17.57 17.10
C THR A 480 5.11 17.14 17.43
N PHE A 481 5.50 15.91 17.09
CA PHE A 481 6.87 15.45 17.28
C PHE A 481 7.86 16.33 16.51
N TYR A 482 7.57 16.65 15.25
CA TYR A 482 8.41 17.56 14.48
C TYR A 482 8.55 18.94 15.13
N ARG A 483 7.46 19.49 15.70
CA ARG A 483 7.51 20.75 16.45
C ARG A 483 8.43 20.63 17.66
N LEU A 484 8.28 19.58 18.47
CA LEU A 484 9.09 19.35 19.67
C LEU A 484 10.58 19.22 19.35
N VAL A 485 10.95 18.55 18.25
CA VAL A 485 12.35 18.49 17.78
C VAL A 485 12.91 19.88 17.51
N ARG A 486 12.11 20.79 16.93
CA ARG A 486 12.54 22.17 16.65
C ARG A 486 12.64 23.03 17.91
N GLU A 487 11.86 22.71 18.92
CA GLU A 487 11.86 23.39 20.22
C GLU A 487 12.90 22.80 21.20
N ASP A 488 13.64 21.77 20.78
CA ASP A 488 14.57 21.03 21.63
C ASP A 488 13.88 20.44 22.88
N LYS A 489 12.67 19.90 22.70
CA LYS A 489 11.81 19.36 23.77
C LYS A 489 11.66 17.83 23.76
N VAL A 490 12.38 17.16 22.86
CA VAL A 490 12.51 15.70 22.90
C VAL A 490 13.62 15.36 23.89
N CYS A 491 13.28 14.74 25.01
CA CYS A 491 14.24 14.47 26.08
C CYS A 491 14.91 13.11 25.87
N VAL A 492 16.23 13.06 26.03
CA VAL A 492 17.04 11.84 26.02
C VAL A 492 17.84 11.80 27.33
N SER A 493 17.82 10.68 28.03
CA SER A 493 18.54 10.50 29.30
C SER A 493 20.05 10.54 29.07
N SER A 494 20.82 10.96 30.08
CA SER A 494 22.28 11.12 29.97
C SER A 494 23.02 9.82 29.67
N ASP A 495 22.47 8.68 30.10
CA ASP A 495 22.99 7.33 29.85
C ASP A 495 22.46 6.73 28.53
N LYS A 496 21.64 7.49 27.79
CA LYS A 496 20.95 7.08 26.57
C LYS A 496 20.11 5.80 26.74
N GLN A 497 19.65 5.48 27.95
CA GLN A 497 18.79 4.33 28.20
C GLN A 497 17.29 4.65 28.09
N PHE A 498 16.93 5.92 27.95
CA PHE A 498 15.54 6.33 27.91
C PHE A 498 15.38 7.63 27.12
N ALA A 499 14.38 7.67 26.24
CA ALA A 499 13.96 8.90 25.57
C ALA A 499 12.46 9.08 25.72
N CYS A 500 12.02 10.33 25.74
CA CYS A 500 10.64 10.67 26.01
C CYS A 500 10.27 12.03 25.43
N PHE A 501 9.04 12.18 24.95
CA PHE A 501 8.48 13.49 24.64
C PHE A 501 7.03 13.60 25.11
N ASN A 502 6.57 14.83 25.32
CA ASN A 502 5.18 15.11 25.66
C ASN A 502 4.33 15.16 24.39
N THR A 503 3.28 14.35 24.30
CA THR A 503 2.42 14.25 23.10
C THR A 503 1.56 15.49 22.85
N GLY A 504 1.48 16.41 23.81
CA GLY A 504 0.55 17.54 23.81
C GLY A 504 -0.91 17.14 24.07
N LEU A 505 -1.19 15.83 24.21
CA LEU A 505 -2.48 15.31 24.62
C LEU A 505 -2.48 15.02 26.11
N VAL A 506 -3.67 15.04 26.69
CA VAL A 506 -3.91 14.74 28.10
C VAL A 506 -4.88 13.57 28.23
N ASP A 507 -4.85 12.89 29.38
CA ASP A 507 -5.82 11.86 29.70
C ASP A 507 -7.14 12.46 30.26
N LYS A 508 -8.07 11.59 30.67
CA LYS A 508 -9.36 11.99 31.27
C LYS A 508 -9.24 12.82 32.56
N HIS A 509 -8.07 12.82 33.21
CA HIS A 509 -7.79 13.61 34.41
C HIS A 509 -7.03 14.92 34.08
N TYR A 510 -6.84 15.22 32.80
CA TYR A 510 -6.01 16.33 32.31
C TYR A 510 -4.53 16.20 32.66
N ASP A 511 -4.04 14.97 32.90
CA ASP A 511 -2.62 14.71 33.07
C ASP A 511 -1.95 14.52 31.70
N ASP A 512 -0.78 15.12 31.51
CA ASP A 512 0.01 15.02 30.26
C ASP A 512 0.32 13.57 29.90
N ILE A 513 0.14 13.24 28.62
CA ILE A 513 0.52 11.94 28.06
C ILE A 513 1.90 12.06 27.42
N TYR A 514 2.81 11.21 27.87
CA TYR A 514 4.16 11.09 27.35
C TYR A 514 4.32 9.85 26.48
N ALA A 515 5.05 9.98 25.38
CA ALA A 515 5.51 8.85 24.57
C ALA A 515 6.91 8.46 25.02
N CYS A 516 7.10 7.20 25.44
CA CYS A 516 8.36 6.71 25.98
C CYS A 516 9.05 5.74 25.02
N PHE A 517 10.38 5.81 25.00
CA PHE A 517 11.23 5.05 24.11
C PHE A 517 12.44 4.49 24.85
N MET A 518 12.83 3.28 24.45
CA MET A 518 14.04 2.61 24.92
C MET A 518 15.02 2.43 23.75
N PRO A 519 16.31 2.20 24.00
CA PRO A 519 17.26 1.88 22.95
C PRO A 519 16.79 0.69 22.12
N ASN A 520 16.93 0.81 20.80
CA ASN A 520 16.63 -0.27 19.89
C ASN A 520 17.81 -1.26 19.79
N ASP A 521 17.59 -2.39 19.11
CA ASP A 521 18.66 -3.36 18.86
C ASP A 521 19.80 -2.70 18.03
N PRO A 522 21.08 -3.01 18.30
CA PRO A 522 22.22 -2.34 17.66
C PRO A 522 22.23 -2.36 16.13
N ASP A 523 21.58 -3.36 15.52
CA ASP A 523 21.50 -3.55 14.07
C ASP A 523 20.25 -2.90 13.43
N SER A 524 19.43 -2.19 14.22
CA SER A 524 18.22 -1.53 13.74
C SER A 524 18.51 -0.20 13.04
N GLU A 525 17.66 0.16 12.07
CA GLU A 525 17.76 1.44 11.34
C GLU A 525 17.44 2.68 12.19
N THR A 526 16.83 2.50 13.37
CA THR A 526 16.43 3.57 14.30
C THR A 526 17.07 3.37 15.65
N GLU A 527 17.55 4.45 16.28
CA GLU A 527 18.22 4.41 17.60
C GLU A 527 17.25 4.02 18.72
N TRP A 528 15.98 4.39 18.58
CA TRP A 528 14.96 4.22 19.61
C TRP A 528 13.87 3.24 19.18
N LYS A 529 13.25 2.60 20.16
CA LYS A 529 12.09 1.74 20.01
C LYS A 529 10.98 2.23 20.92
N PHE A 530 9.77 2.35 20.38
CA PHE A 530 8.61 2.75 21.16
C PHE A 530 8.30 1.72 22.24
N SER A 531 8.12 2.20 23.47
CA SER A 531 7.88 1.37 24.65
C SER A 531 6.47 1.50 25.21
N GLY A 532 5.74 2.57 24.92
CA GLY A 532 4.38 2.81 25.41
C GLY A 532 4.12 4.27 25.79
N PHE A 533 2.85 4.58 26.07
CA PHE A 533 2.41 5.86 26.61
C PHE A 533 2.24 5.83 28.13
N CYS A 534 2.56 6.93 28.81
CA CYS A 534 2.35 7.03 30.25
C CYS A 534 1.98 8.46 30.70
N THR A 535 1.50 8.58 31.94
CA THR A 535 1.43 9.86 32.67
C THR A 535 2.53 9.89 33.72
N ALA A 536 2.95 11.09 34.14
CA ALA A 536 4.01 11.24 35.12
C ALA A 536 3.72 10.45 36.41
N ALA A 537 4.73 9.76 36.94
CA ALA A 537 4.64 8.92 38.13
C ALA A 537 3.66 7.71 38.08
N SER A 538 3.00 7.45 36.94
CA SER A 538 2.09 6.33 36.77
C SER A 538 2.76 5.11 36.11
N GLY A 539 2.56 3.93 36.71
CA GLY A 539 3.15 2.68 36.21
C GLY A 539 4.69 2.66 36.25
N ALA A 540 5.29 1.75 35.49
CA ALA A 540 6.75 1.64 35.39
C ALA A 540 7.37 2.79 34.56
N LEU A 541 6.81 3.05 33.37
CA LEU A 541 7.28 4.10 32.47
C LEU A 541 7.16 5.50 33.09
N GLY A 542 6.02 5.83 33.71
CA GLY A 542 5.83 7.15 34.31
C GLY A 542 6.79 7.44 35.47
N LYS A 543 7.17 6.40 36.24
CA LYS A 543 8.23 6.52 37.26
C LYS A 543 9.59 6.74 36.62
N GLN A 544 9.89 6.10 35.48
CA GLN A 544 11.13 6.35 34.74
C GLN A 544 11.20 7.78 34.21
N VAL A 545 10.10 8.32 33.67
CA VAL A 545 10.06 9.73 33.22
C VAL A 545 10.46 10.69 34.34
N VAL A 546 9.90 10.51 35.55
CA VAL A 546 10.22 11.35 36.72
C VAL A 546 11.66 11.13 37.21
N ASN A 547 12.18 9.91 37.13
CA ASN A 547 13.53 9.58 37.57
C ASN A 547 14.61 10.16 36.62
N TYR A 548 14.37 10.16 35.31
CA TYR A 548 15.35 10.59 34.31
C TYR A 548 15.29 12.08 33.99
N PHE A 549 14.13 12.74 34.14
CA PHE A 549 13.93 14.10 33.62
C PHE A 549 13.46 15.09 34.69
N SER A 550 14.24 16.16 34.88
CA SER A 550 13.88 17.33 35.68
C SER A 550 14.45 18.58 34.99
N PRO A 551 13.61 19.44 34.37
CA PRO A 551 12.15 19.38 34.33
C PRO A 551 11.61 18.21 33.49
N LEU A 552 10.34 17.84 33.70
CA LEU A 552 9.65 16.85 32.87
C LEU A 552 9.56 17.33 31.40
N PRO A 553 9.43 16.42 30.42
CA PRO A 553 9.24 16.79 29.02
C PRO A 553 8.08 17.77 28.84
N GLN A 554 8.33 18.88 28.16
CA GLN A 554 7.36 19.97 28.03
C GLN A 554 6.50 19.81 26.77
N PRO A 555 5.23 20.25 26.77
CA PRO A 555 4.35 20.18 25.59
C PRO A 555 4.83 21.12 24.46
N PRO A 556 4.37 20.89 23.22
CA PRO A 556 4.67 21.78 22.09
C PRO A 556 4.07 23.17 22.32
N VAL A 557 4.76 24.22 21.91
CA VAL A 557 4.23 25.59 21.93
C VAL A 557 4.14 26.11 20.50
N TYR A 558 2.98 26.61 20.06
CA TYR A 558 2.81 27.04 18.67
C TYR A 558 2.86 28.56 18.49
N PHE A 559 2.54 29.32 19.53
CA PHE A 559 2.47 30.79 19.51
C PHE A 559 3.15 31.37 20.75
N ASN A 560 3.59 32.62 20.65
CA ASN A 560 4.25 33.34 21.76
C ASN A 560 3.47 34.57 22.24
N LYS A 561 2.50 35.03 21.46
CA LYS A 561 1.61 36.15 21.79
C LYS A 561 0.17 35.74 21.54
N GLY A 562 -0.72 36.02 22.50
CA GLY A 562 -2.14 35.69 22.37
C GLY A 562 -2.83 36.39 21.19
N GLU A 563 -2.34 37.56 20.77
CA GLU A 563 -2.83 38.31 19.60
C GLU A 563 -2.76 37.49 18.30
N GLN A 564 -1.82 36.55 18.20
CA GLN A 564 -1.68 35.67 17.02
C GLN A 564 -2.85 34.70 16.84
N LEU A 565 -3.67 34.51 17.87
CA LEU A 565 -4.83 33.62 17.83
C LEU A 565 -6.08 34.30 17.28
N PHE A 566 -6.06 35.63 17.10
CA PHE A 566 -7.23 36.41 16.71
C PHE A 566 -6.97 37.21 15.45
N TYR A 567 -7.98 37.28 14.58
CA TYR A 567 -7.91 38.10 13.38
C TYR A 567 -8.17 39.58 13.72
N ASP A 568 -7.22 40.45 13.38
CA ASP A 568 -7.34 41.90 13.55
C ASP A 568 -8.13 42.52 12.38
N VAL A 569 -9.41 42.79 12.62
CA VAL A 569 -10.33 43.39 11.63
C VAL A 569 -9.95 44.80 11.18
N SER A 570 -9.03 45.48 11.90
CA SER A 570 -8.55 46.81 11.50
C SER A 570 -7.51 46.76 10.38
N ARG A 571 -6.95 45.57 10.09
CA ARG A 571 -5.91 45.37 9.09
C ARG A 571 -6.50 45.05 7.71
N GLN A 572 -5.78 45.45 6.67
CA GLN A 572 -6.17 45.10 5.32
C GLN A 572 -5.80 43.65 5.01
N LEU A 573 -6.68 42.93 4.30
CA LEU A 573 -6.41 41.62 3.73
C LEU A 573 -6.21 41.75 2.22
N LEU A 574 -5.05 41.32 1.74
CA LEU A 574 -4.70 41.25 0.33
C LEU A 574 -4.52 39.79 -0.07
N THR A 575 -5.19 39.33 -1.12
CA THR A 575 -5.22 37.91 -1.48
C THR A 575 -4.52 37.68 -2.81
N ASP A 576 -3.67 36.65 -2.87
CA ASP A 576 -3.05 36.17 -4.10
C ASP A 576 -4.04 35.31 -4.88
N PHE A 577 -4.82 35.95 -5.76
CA PHE A 577 -5.84 35.27 -6.54
C PHE A 577 -5.27 34.41 -7.67
N ASP A 578 -4.11 34.79 -8.22
CA ASP A 578 -3.45 33.98 -9.24
C ASP A 578 -3.08 32.62 -8.66
N HIS A 579 -2.39 32.60 -7.51
CA HIS A 579 -2.04 31.35 -6.86
C HIS A 579 -3.26 30.52 -6.43
N ILE A 580 -4.31 31.16 -5.91
CA ILE A 580 -5.53 30.44 -5.48
C ILE A 580 -6.29 29.84 -6.67
N ILE A 581 -6.49 30.61 -7.75
CA ILE A 581 -7.36 30.22 -8.87
C ILE A 581 -6.63 29.33 -9.86
N ILE A 582 -5.35 29.57 -10.10
CA ILE A 582 -4.55 28.88 -11.12
C ILE A 582 -3.84 27.68 -10.52
N ASP A 583 -3.10 27.87 -9.43
CA ASP A 583 -2.29 26.77 -8.87
C ASP A 583 -3.11 25.82 -7.99
N ASN A 584 -4.16 26.32 -7.34
CA ASN A 584 -4.97 25.54 -6.38
C ASN A 584 -6.42 25.32 -6.85
N ILE A 585 -6.66 25.31 -8.16
CA ILE A 585 -8.00 25.12 -8.73
C ILE A 585 -8.67 23.81 -8.27
N SER A 586 -7.87 22.78 -7.99
CA SER A 586 -8.32 21.48 -7.50
C SER A 586 -8.95 21.52 -6.10
N ARG A 587 -8.69 22.58 -5.32
CA ARG A 587 -9.25 22.77 -3.98
C ARG A 587 -10.60 23.50 -4.00
N LEU A 588 -11.01 24.03 -5.16
CA LEU A 588 -12.30 24.69 -5.30
C LEU A 588 -13.41 23.65 -5.47
N PRO A 589 -14.62 23.88 -4.92
CA PRO A 589 -15.71 22.92 -5.06
C PRO A 589 -16.06 22.69 -6.53
N VAL A 590 -16.20 21.43 -6.93
CA VAL A 590 -16.51 21.07 -8.32
C VAL A 590 -17.81 21.73 -8.79
N GLN A 591 -18.83 21.78 -7.93
CA GLN A 591 -20.08 22.46 -8.26
C GLN A 591 -19.87 23.97 -8.48
N PHE A 592 -19.02 24.61 -7.69
CA PHE A 592 -18.71 26.03 -7.84
C PHE A 592 -18.04 26.30 -9.18
N LEU A 593 -17.09 25.45 -9.59
CA LEU A 593 -16.46 25.51 -10.90
C LEU A 593 -17.48 25.37 -12.03
N CYS A 594 -18.38 24.37 -11.97
CA CYS A 594 -19.45 24.19 -12.95
C CYS A 594 -20.32 25.46 -13.09
N ASP A 595 -20.67 26.10 -11.98
CA ASP A 595 -21.48 27.32 -11.98
C ASP A 595 -20.73 28.50 -12.61
N GLN A 596 -19.43 28.65 -12.32
CA GLN A 596 -18.62 29.73 -12.90
C GLN A 596 -18.35 29.55 -14.40
N PHE A 597 -18.26 28.29 -14.86
CA PHE A 597 -18.00 27.94 -16.25
C PHE A 597 -19.23 27.94 -17.17
N ASN A 598 -20.36 28.50 -16.73
CA ASN A 598 -21.61 28.46 -17.52
C ASN A 598 -21.48 29.01 -18.95
N ASP A 599 -20.63 30.02 -19.18
CA ASP A 599 -20.39 30.61 -20.51
C ASP A 599 -19.22 29.96 -21.27
N CYS A 600 -18.65 28.87 -20.75
CA CYS A 600 -17.57 28.12 -21.36
C CYS A 600 -17.92 26.61 -21.33
N PRO A 601 -18.63 26.12 -22.36
CA PRO A 601 -19.11 24.74 -22.40
C PRO A 601 -18.00 23.70 -22.25
N GLU A 602 -16.83 23.98 -22.84
CA GLU A 602 -15.63 23.12 -22.74
C GLU A 602 -15.16 22.98 -21.28
N ALA A 603 -14.94 24.09 -20.58
CA ALA A 603 -14.53 24.06 -19.17
C ALA A 603 -15.61 23.45 -18.28
N ARG A 604 -16.89 23.72 -18.57
CA ARG A 604 -18.00 23.15 -17.82
C ARG A 604 -18.06 21.63 -17.97
N GLN A 605 -17.93 21.11 -19.19
CA GLN A 605 -17.93 19.67 -19.44
C GLN A 605 -16.78 18.96 -18.73
N LEU A 606 -15.58 19.55 -18.77
CA LEU A 606 -14.41 19.06 -18.04
C LEU A 606 -14.67 19.04 -16.51
N ALA A 607 -15.23 20.12 -15.96
CA ALA A 607 -15.58 20.18 -14.53
C ALA A 607 -16.70 19.18 -14.15
N GLU A 608 -17.64 18.89 -15.06
CA GLU A 608 -18.67 17.87 -14.83
C GLU A 608 -18.08 16.45 -14.79
N GLU A 609 -17.09 16.16 -15.64
CA GLU A 609 -16.39 14.86 -15.70
C GLU A 609 -15.65 14.51 -14.41
N LEU A 610 -15.19 15.52 -13.63
CA LEU A 610 -14.46 15.33 -12.36
C LEU A 610 -15.20 14.44 -11.35
N ARG A 611 -16.55 14.44 -11.37
CA ARG A 611 -17.38 13.66 -10.44
C ARG A 611 -17.31 12.15 -10.65
N THR A 612 -16.91 11.71 -11.85
CA THR A 612 -16.88 10.30 -12.25
C THR A 612 -15.51 9.83 -12.70
N ALA A 613 -14.57 10.75 -12.88
CA ALA A 613 -13.20 10.47 -13.31
C ALA A 613 -12.39 9.76 -12.21
N ASP A 614 -11.42 8.94 -12.60
CA ASP A 614 -10.41 8.40 -11.69
C ASP A 614 -9.33 9.47 -11.37
N HIS A 615 -8.53 9.25 -10.33
CA HIS A 615 -7.54 10.24 -9.87
C HIS A 615 -6.57 10.71 -10.95
N ARG A 616 -6.15 9.81 -11.84
CA ARG A 616 -5.24 10.17 -12.93
C ARG A 616 -5.92 11.08 -13.94
N ARG A 617 -7.16 10.77 -14.33
CA ARG A 617 -7.94 11.61 -15.23
C ARG A 617 -8.32 12.94 -14.57
N GLN A 618 -8.63 12.96 -13.28
CA GLN A 618 -8.89 14.19 -12.52
C GLN A 618 -7.70 15.15 -12.57
N TYR A 619 -6.47 14.65 -12.37
CA TYR A 619 -5.26 15.46 -12.52
C TYR A 619 -5.16 16.09 -13.92
N ASP A 620 -5.34 15.28 -14.97
CA ASP A 620 -5.29 15.76 -16.36
C ASP A 620 -6.41 16.78 -16.66
N ILE A 621 -7.58 16.64 -16.04
CA ILE A 621 -8.69 17.61 -16.15
C ILE A 621 -8.33 18.92 -15.47
N TYR A 622 -7.79 18.90 -14.25
CA TYR A 622 -7.41 20.12 -13.55
C TYR A 622 -6.31 20.89 -14.28
N GLU A 623 -5.32 20.22 -14.88
CA GLU A 623 -4.32 20.87 -15.75
C GLU A 623 -4.95 21.53 -16.98
N GLN A 624 -5.96 20.90 -17.58
CA GLN A 624 -6.72 21.50 -18.69
C GLN A 624 -7.54 22.71 -18.25
N LEU A 625 -8.25 22.61 -17.13
CA LEU A 625 -9.02 23.71 -16.55
C LEU A 625 -8.12 24.88 -16.19
N LYS A 626 -6.94 24.61 -15.58
CA LYS A 626 -5.92 25.61 -15.28
C LYS A 626 -5.52 26.41 -16.52
N LYS A 627 -5.24 25.70 -17.62
CA LYS A 627 -4.91 26.34 -18.90
C LYS A 627 -6.07 27.19 -19.45
N ILE A 628 -7.29 26.65 -19.46
CA ILE A 628 -8.47 27.37 -19.95
C ILE A 628 -8.71 28.65 -19.15
N VAL A 629 -8.61 28.58 -17.81
CA VAL A 629 -8.81 29.75 -16.93
C VAL A 629 -7.68 30.77 -17.11
N THR A 630 -6.43 30.32 -17.26
CA THR A 630 -5.27 31.20 -17.52
C THR A 630 -5.44 31.97 -18.83
N ASP A 631 -5.89 31.29 -19.90
CA ASP A 631 -6.06 31.89 -21.23
C ASP A 631 -7.35 32.73 -21.35
N ASN A 632 -8.26 32.66 -20.35
CA ASN A 632 -9.56 33.34 -20.37
C ASN A 632 -9.72 34.32 -19.19
N THR A 633 -9.30 35.56 -19.42
CA THR A 633 -9.38 36.65 -18.42
C THR A 633 -10.79 36.87 -17.85
N ARG A 634 -11.86 36.64 -18.64
CA ARG A 634 -13.24 36.83 -18.16
C ARG A 634 -13.63 35.76 -17.14
N LEU A 635 -13.24 34.50 -17.37
CA LEU A 635 -13.48 33.41 -16.42
C LEU A 635 -12.67 33.62 -15.14
N PHE A 636 -11.39 33.99 -15.27
CA PHE A 636 -10.55 34.31 -14.12
C PHE A 636 -11.17 35.40 -13.24
N ILE A 637 -11.54 36.55 -13.84
CA ILE A 637 -12.14 37.68 -13.10
C ILE A 637 -13.46 37.27 -12.44
N ARG A 638 -14.25 36.40 -13.07
CA ARG A 638 -15.49 35.91 -12.49
C ARG A 638 -15.26 35.11 -11.21
N ILE A 639 -14.36 34.12 -11.26
CA ILE A 639 -13.98 33.31 -10.09
C ILE A 639 -13.41 34.23 -9.00
N GLN A 640 -12.52 35.15 -9.39
CA GLN A 640 -11.92 36.13 -8.49
C GLN A 640 -12.96 36.99 -7.78
N ASN A 641 -13.96 37.50 -8.50
CA ASN A 641 -15.01 38.33 -7.89
C ASN A 641 -15.87 37.53 -6.91
N ARG A 642 -16.21 36.27 -7.22
CA ARG A 642 -16.95 35.43 -6.27
C ARG A 642 -16.13 35.13 -5.01
N LEU A 643 -14.82 34.89 -5.16
CA LEU A 643 -13.92 34.74 -4.01
C LEU A 643 -13.84 36.03 -3.18
N LYS A 644 -13.75 37.21 -3.81
CA LYS A 644 -13.79 38.51 -3.10
C LYS A 644 -15.07 38.68 -2.30
N ASP A 645 -16.23 38.38 -2.88
CA ASP A 645 -17.52 38.47 -2.19
C ASP A 645 -17.54 37.57 -0.96
N SER A 646 -17.05 36.34 -1.10
CA SER A 646 -16.95 35.36 -0.01
C SER A 646 -15.99 35.82 1.10
N ILE A 647 -14.85 36.39 0.73
CA ILE A 647 -13.88 36.97 1.68
C ILE A 647 -14.49 38.14 2.46
N GLU A 648 -15.24 39.02 1.80
CA GLU A 648 -15.92 40.12 2.49
C GLU A 648 -17.01 39.62 3.43
N LEU A 649 -17.73 38.56 3.07
CA LEU A 649 -18.66 37.88 3.99
C LEU A 649 -17.93 37.29 5.20
N ALA A 650 -16.80 36.62 4.98
CA ALA A 650 -15.98 36.06 6.05
C ALA A 650 -15.48 37.15 7.02
N LYS A 651 -14.98 38.27 6.50
CA LYS A 651 -14.57 39.43 7.31
C LYS A 651 -15.72 40.00 8.14
N LYS A 652 -16.92 40.13 7.56
CA LYS A 652 -18.12 40.55 8.30
C LYS A 652 -18.45 39.59 9.44
N ARG A 653 -18.33 38.26 9.23
CA ARG A 653 -18.56 37.26 10.28
C ARG A 653 -17.55 37.36 11.40
N VAL A 654 -16.26 37.43 11.06
CA VAL A 654 -15.18 37.58 12.05
C VAL A 654 -15.34 38.85 12.89
N SER A 655 -15.78 39.96 12.27
CA SER A 655 -16.05 41.20 13.01
C SER A 655 -17.17 41.09 14.05
N ARG A 656 -18.07 40.10 13.90
CA ARG A 656 -19.16 39.84 14.84
C ARG A 656 -18.82 38.74 15.84
N ASN A 657 -18.03 37.75 15.43
CA ASN A 657 -17.58 36.65 16.26
C ASN A 657 -16.09 36.39 16.05
N TYR A 658 -15.27 36.78 17.03
CA TYR A 658 -13.82 36.62 16.97
C TYR A 658 -13.36 35.16 16.85
N LYS A 659 -14.22 34.19 17.22
CA LYS A 659 -13.94 32.75 17.09
C LYS A 659 -14.14 32.22 15.67
N THR A 660 -14.71 33.02 14.76
CA THR A 660 -14.92 32.60 13.37
C THR A 660 -13.60 32.33 12.65
N ALA A 661 -12.58 33.16 12.90
CA ALA A 661 -11.24 32.92 12.40
C ALA A 661 -10.58 31.82 13.25
N ILE A 662 -10.07 30.78 12.60
CA ILE A 662 -9.48 29.63 13.29
C ILE A 662 -7.97 29.67 13.14
N PRO A 663 -7.18 29.64 14.23
CA PRO A 663 -5.73 29.58 14.12
C PRO A 663 -5.27 28.19 13.66
N SER A 664 -4.23 28.20 12.83
CA SER A 664 -3.55 27.00 12.35
C SER A 664 -2.04 27.19 12.35
N TYR A 665 -1.32 26.07 12.35
CA TYR A 665 0.13 26.06 12.32
C TYR A 665 0.62 25.32 11.08
N TYR A 666 1.50 25.96 10.29
CA TYR A 666 2.10 25.34 9.12
C TYR A 666 3.50 24.81 9.44
N PRO A 667 3.70 23.48 9.55
CA PRO A 667 4.94 22.89 10.07
C PRO A 667 6.19 23.28 9.28
N LYS A 668 6.12 23.30 7.95
CA LYS A 668 7.26 23.60 7.08
C LYS A 668 7.86 24.98 7.34
N ARG A 669 7.03 26.04 7.28
CA ARG A 669 7.49 27.42 7.48
C ARG A 669 7.57 27.81 8.95
N ASN A 670 7.16 26.92 9.87
CA ASN A 670 7.11 27.21 11.31
C ASN A 670 6.21 28.39 11.68
N THR A 671 5.22 28.68 10.84
CA THR A 671 4.46 29.91 10.95
C THR A 671 3.06 29.62 11.47
N MET A 672 2.57 30.56 12.27
CA MET A 672 1.17 30.66 12.61
C MET A 672 0.42 31.33 11.48
N SER A 673 -0.77 30.82 11.20
CA SER A 673 -1.70 31.38 10.22
C SER A 673 -3.10 31.38 10.84
N LEU A 674 -4.01 32.15 10.24
CA LEU A 674 -5.43 32.12 10.56
C LEU A 674 -6.19 31.62 9.35
N MET A 675 -7.36 31.04 9.58
CA MET A 675 -8.22 30.53 8.52
C MET A 675 -9.58 31.20 8.57
N LEU A 676 -10.02 31.71 7.42
CA LEU A 676 -11.33 32.34 7.25
C LEU A 676 -12.26 31.42 6.45
N PRO A 677 -13.51 31.19 6.89
CA PRO A 677 -14.46 30.36 6.15
C PRO A 677 -14.93 31.06 4.89
N LEU A 678 -14.75 30.43 3.73
CA LEU A 678 -15.30 30.90 2.47
C LEU A 678 -16.54 30.09 2.09
N CYS A 679 -17.66 30.79 1.99
CA CYS A 679 -18.94 30.32 1.46
C CYS A 679 -19.03 30.65 -0.03
N LEU A 680 -18.97 29.65 -0.90
CA LEU A 680 -18.97 29.83 -2.34
C LEU A 680 -20.32 29.45 -2.95
N LEU A 681 -20.87 28.32 -2.52
CA LEU A 681 -22.13 27.75 -3.02
C LEU A 681 -23.34 28.25 -2.23
N ASP A 682 -23.28 28.11 -0.91
CA ASP A 682 -24.33 28.51 0.02
C ASP A 682 -23.74 29.53 0.99
N GLU A 683 -24.43 30.66 1.19
CA GLU A 683 -23.97 31.71 2.10
C GLU A 683 -23.86 31.22 3.54
N GLU A 684 -24.63 30.22 3.98
CA GLU A 684 -24.61 29.71 5.35
C GLU A 684 -23.57 28.61 5.59
N LYS A 685 -23.17 27.89 4.54
CA LYS A 685 -22.28 26.73 4.64
C LYS A 685 -20.91 27.03 4.06
N PRO A 686 -19.83 27.01 4.86
CA PRO A 686 -18.48 27.14 4.31
C PRO A 686 -18.11 25.93 3.45
N ASP A 687 -17.41 26.19 2.35
CA ASP A 687 -16.96 25.18 1.41
C ASP A 687 -15.44 24.95 1.49
N ILE A 688 -14.68 26.04 1.72
CA ILE A 688 -13.21 26.02 1.81
C ILE A 688 -12.74 27.01 2.88
N ALA A 689 -11.46 26.91 3.27
CA ALA A 689 -10.82 27.81 4.20
C ALA A 689 -9.75 28.66 3.51
N LEU A 690 -9.80 29.99 3.64
CA LEU A 690 -8.72 30.88 3.22
C LEU A 690 -7.67 30.98 4.31
N VAL A 691 -6.42 30.60 4.00
CA VAL A 691 -5.27 30.78 4.90
C VAL A 691 -4.77 32.21 4.79
N VAL A 692 -4.77 32.92 5.91
CA VAL A 692 -4.29 34.30 6.02
C VAL A 692 -3.13 34.40 7.00
N GLU A 693 -2.12 35.18 6.63
CA GLU A 693 -0.91 35.39 7.43
C GLU A 693 -0.63 36.87 7.60
N GLN A 694 -0.22 37.26 8.80
CA GLN A 694 0.18 38.63 9.04
C GLN A 694 1.57 38.88 8.47
N THR A 695 1.67 39.86 7.56
CA THR A 695 2.94 40.29 6.96
C THR A 695 3.71 41.20 7.92
N ALA A 696 4.99 41.45 7.63
CA ALA A 696 5.82 42.40 8.37
C ALA A 696 5.25 43.83 8.39
N SER A 697 4.41 44.20 7.42
CA SER A 697 3.72 45.50 7.38
C SER A 697 2.56 45.60 8.38
N GLY A 698 2.13 44.48 8.96
CA GLY A 698 0.96 44.37 9.83
C GLY A 698 -0.35 44.04 9.10
N ASN A 699 -0.39 44.14 7.76
CA ASN A 699 -1.52 43.68 6.95
C ASN A 699 -1.53 42.15 6.81
N TYR A 700 -2.71 41.58 6.53
CA TYR A 700 -2.86 40.17 6.22
C TYR A 700 -2.68 39.91 4.73
N GLN A 701 -2.03 38.79 4.42
CA GLN A 701 -1.96 38.21 3.09
C GLN A 701 -2.76 36.90 3.08
N GLY A 702 -3.74 36.78 2.18
CA GLY A 702 -4.39 35.52 1.86
C GLY A 702 -3.45 34.71 0.97
N GLN A 703 -2.82 33.68 1.55
CA GLN A 703 -1.76 32.90 0.92
C GLN A 703 -2.32 31.86 -0.04
N THR A 704 -3.29 31.07 0.42
CA THR A 704 -3.86 29.96 -0.34
C THR A 704 -5.21 29.54 0.27
N ILE A 705 -5.87 28.56 -0.35
CA ILE A 705 -7.08 27.92 0.15
C ILE A 705 -6.80 26.46 0.53
N LEU A 706 -7.55 25.95 1.51
CA LEU A 706 -7.55 24.56 1.93
C LEU A 706 -8.95 23.99 1.83
N THR A 707 -9.05 22.68 1.57
CA THR A 707 -10.30 21.95 1.81
C THR A 707 -10.62 21.97 3.32
N LEU A 708 -11.87 21.74 3.69
CA LEU A 708 -12.24 21.73 5.11
C LEU A 708 -11.53 20.62 5.90
N SER A 709 -11.26 19.47 5.27
CA SER A 709 -10.52 18.37 5.89
C SER A 709 -9.07 18.75 6.19
N GLN A 710 -8.37 19.35 5.21
CA GLN A 710 -7.02 19.89 5.38
C GLN A 710 -6.98 20.96 6.48
N ALA A 711 -7.92 21.91 6.43
CA ALA A 711 -8.02 22.97 7.43
C ALA A 711 -8.24 22.42 8.85
N TYR A 712 -9.05 21.37 9.00
CA TYR A 712 -9.28 20.74 10.31
C TYR A 712 -7.98 20.13 10.85
N VAL A 713 -7.24 19.39 10.03
CA VAL A 713 -5.97 18.76 10.43
C VAL A 713 -4.96 19.83 10.89
N ASP A 714 -4.81 20.91 10.14
CA ASP A 714 -3.86 21.99 10.46
C ASP A 714 -4.23 22.76 11.73
N ALA A 715 -5.52 23.02 11.95
CA ALA A 715 -5.99 23.69 13.16
C ALA A 715 -5.94 22.79 14.40
N ARG A 716 -6.19 21.48 14.24
CA ARG A 716 -6.18 20.52 15.35
C ARG A 716 -4.81 20.40 16.02
N LEU A 717 -3.73 20.76 15.33
CA LEU A 717 -2.38 20.83 15.92
C LEU A 717 -2.32 21.75 17.15
N LEU A 718 -3.12 22.82 17.18
CA LEU A 718 -3.12 23.77 18.30
C LEU A 718 -4.03 23.35 19.44
N CYS A 719 -5.26 22.94 19.12
CA CYS A 719 -6.26 22.58 20.11
C CYS A 719 -7.38 21.74 19.51
N GLN A 720 -8.12 21.04 20.38
CA GLN A 720 -9.41 20.45 20.03
C GLN A 720 -10.37 21.55 19.58
N LEU A 721 -10.97 21.38 18.40
CA LEU A 721 -11.84 22.38 17.78
C LEU A 721 -13.28 22.24 18.28
N ASN A 722 -13.78 23.30 18.92
CA ASN A 722 -15.20 23.52 19.18
C ASN A 722 -15.71 24.67 18.30
N SER A 723 -15.62 24.48 16.98
CA SER A 723 -16.01 25.48 15.97
C SER A 723 -17.41 25.23 15.43
N GLU A 724 -18.10 26.31 15.05
CA GLU A 724 -19.42 26.27 14.42
C GLU A 724 -19.36 25.78 12.97
N TRP A 725 -18.21 25.92 12.29
CA TRP A 725 -18.10 25.64 10.85
C TRP A 725 -17.04 24.60 10.48
N LEU A 726 -16.01 24.41 11.31
CA LEU A 726 -14.93 23.46 11.05
C LEU A 726 -15.01 22.32 12.07
N THR A 727 -15.58 21.19 11.66
CA THR A 727 -15.86 20.03 12.55
C THR A 727 -15.46 18.73 11.86
N THR A 728 -15.48 17.60 12.58
CA THR A 728 -15.24 16.28 11.96
C THR A 728 -16.41 15.78 11.10
N ASN A 729 -17.55 16.49 11.06
CA ASN A 729 -18.74 16.11 10.27
C ASN A 729 -18.66 16.50 8.78
N ILE A 730 -17.45 16.68 8.25
CA ILE A 730 -17.21 17.00 6.84
C ILE A 730 -17.46 15.74 6.01
N ARG A 731 -18.28 15.82 4.95
CA ARG A 731 -18.64 14.68 4.10
C ARG A 731 -17.42 14.23 3.28
N THR A 732 -17.23 12.93 3.18
CA THR A 732 -16.06 12.27 2.56
C THR A 732 -15.95 12.38 1.05
N ASP A 733 -16.90 13.02 0.37
CA ASP A 733 -16.81 13.29 -1.07
C ASP A 733 -15.63 14.24 -1.40
N ASP A 734 -15.04 14.88 -0.38
CA ASP A 734 -13.88 15.78 -0.45
C ASP A 734 -12.56 15.13 0.07
N ILE A 735 -12.54 13.83 0.36
CA ILE A 735 -11.29 13.10 0.64
C ILE A 735 -10.70 12.69 -0.70
N ASP A 736 -10.10 13.65 -1.40
CA ASP A 736 -9.01 13.27 -2.28
C ASP A 736 -7.92 12.71 -1.36
N ASP A 737 -7.56 11.44 -1.60
CA ASP A 737 -6.38 10.77 -1.05
C ASP A 737 -5.09 11.39 -1.63
N ALA A 738 -5.13 12.69 -1.92
CA ALA A 738 -3.99 13.57 -1.95
C ALA A 738 -3.48 13.68 -0.51
N THR A 739 -2.77 12.63 -0.10
CA THR A 739 -1.38 12.86 0.29
C THR A 739 -0.67 13.56 -0.87
N GLU A 740 -1.03 14.83 -1.11
CA GLU A 740 -0.03 15.81 -1.48
C GLU A 740 0.92 15.79 -0.29
N ASP A 741 1.91 14.90 -0.41
CA ASP A 741 3.28 15.19 -0.06
C ASP A 741 3.38 16.71 -0.15
N ILE A 742 3.45 17.38 0.99
CA ILE A 742 3.46 18.83 1.09
C ILE A 742 4.72 19.25 0.31
N THR A 743 4.62 19.38 -1.01
CA THR A 743 5.75 19.41 -1.96
C THR A 743 5.54 20.44 -3.04
N ALA A 744 4.35 21.04 -3.13
CA ALA A 744 4.21 22.36 -3.73
C ALA A 744 4.52 23.41 -2.65
N GLU A 745 5.77 23.85 -2.69
CA GLU A 745 6.36 25.09 -2.13
C GLU A 745 6.23 25.27 -0.61
#